data_AF-A0A259MEV7-F1
#
_entry.id   AF-A0A259MEV7-F1
#
_cell.length_a   1.000
_cell.length_b   1.000
_cell.length_c   1.000
_cell.angle_alpha   90.00
_cell.angle_beta   90.00
_cell.angle_gamma   90.00
#
_symmetry.space_group_name_H-M   'P 1'
#
loop_
_entity.id
_entity.type
_entity.pdbx_description
1 polymer ?
#
loop_
_entity_poly.entity_id
_entity_poly.type
_entity_poly.pdbx_seq_one_letter_code
_entity_poly.pdbx_strand_id
1 'polypeptide(L)'
;MLESSSTLAYPLTDPRGCLELIGPPMSHDVELSLAACKRSTGRTLALCLIISAAAPVFSFHSPARAQSWNMYQGGTSLEIYYTGGALNDVSGGVPRDRPAFLDVAIAGGTVKGMTIDTGSTGIAISAALLPSLAAYKPLGPGTINYDSSGASPSGYFYELPVNLLGGTSGGNPATASTTVKVLVVTNDDSTKYFGIGDNRNNVYSGLINPSLSFAQNVAQGNLTQVPAVGMNPLIDVSVNGTPLPHQGYVVMNDRIFVGLTSANNGYSFVQLTPDTANGPNLWNGIPISLAVGTGAATGGTILHDTGIDYAFLKPFGQDNDTVNVFMPGASATGAFYSFAITRSDLQCATMPSNAMTPCYVKGSTSSTPFLNTGRQFYAGFNYLFDPVNGFAGYGLSASGLTTSATLNPMLALTGTLALRNGFTTDFDAYLMGNTTFSQTGTGTFSGTISGPGGLTISGGTVNLLGSNTFTGGLWLASGGTLRAGSDAAMGAAAGGVNFAGGTLQATAGFAIDRPVTLGSGGGTFDTNGNELLVRTAISGSGGLTKAGTGFLTLSGTNSYQGGTTINAGTLRLAAGASLPTTGALTVNAGTLDVNGNDVTVGSLAGGGGTIALGASTLAVAGSGSTSFAGTITGTGGLNKSGTGLLNLTGANTYTGPTSITGGRLAVNGSITSDVTVGPGGNLGGAGTIFGNVVNNGTAAPGNSIGTLAVNGSYTQAAGSSYTVETNAQGQSDLIAVSGAP
;
A
#
# COMPACT_ATOMS: atom_id res chain seq x y z
N MET A 1 -26.21 0.12 29.76
CA MET A 1 -26.74 0.02 31.13
C MET A 1 -25.76 -0.78 31.96
N LEU A 2 -25.11 -0.16 32.94
CA LEU A 2 -24.45 -0.82 34.07
C LEU A 2 -24.27 0.27 35.15
N GLU A 3 -25.28 0.37 36.01
CA GLU A 3 -25.15 0.95 37.34
C GLU A 3 -24.49 -0.09 38.25
N SER A 4 -23.47 0.32 39.02
CA SER A 4 -23.36 0.04 40.46
C SER A 4 -21.97 0.44 40.96
N SER A 5 -21.96 1.46 41.82
CA SER A 5 -20.81 1.76 42.68
C SER A 5 -20.74 0.69 43.77
N SER A 6 -19.71 -0.16 43.73
CA SER A 6 -19.35 -1.01 44.87
C SER A 6 -18.09 -0.45 45.54
N THR A 7 -18.21 -0.09 46.82
CA THR A 7 -17.09 0.32 47.68
C THR A 7 -16.54 -0.95 48.34
N LEU A 8 -15.37 -1.43 47.90
CA LEU A 8 -14.61 -2.45 48.64
C LEU A 8 -13.61 -1.75 49.58
N ALA A 9 -13.73 -2.03 50.89
CA ALA A 9 -12.74 -1.62 51.88
C ALA A 9 -11.89 -2.84 52.28
N TYR A 10 -10.57 -2.75 52.10
CA TYR A 10 -9.62 -3.73 52.65
C TYR A 10 -8.89 -3.14 53.88
N PRO A 11 -8.77 -3.87 54.99
CA PRO A 11 -7.92 -3.46 56.12
C PRO A 11 -6.45 -3.76 55.82
N LEU A 12 -5.61 -2.71 55.77
CA LEU A 12 -4.15 -2.84 55.64
C LEU A 12 -3.54 -3.33 56.97
N THR A 13 -2.84 -4.47 56.95
CA THR A 13 -2.11 -5.05 58.10
C THR A 13 -0.62 -5.28 57.80
N ASP A 14 0.03 -4.37 57.06
CA ASP A 14 1.49 -4.37 56.90
C ASP A 14 2.04 -2.92 56.78
N PRO A 15 3.04 -2.51 57.57
CA PRO A 15 3.67 -1.18 57.48
C PRO A 15 4.63 -0.99 56.28
N ARG A 16 4.72 -1.91 55.31
CA ARG A 16 5.53 -1.76 54.08
C ARG A 16 4.73 -2.10 52.80
N GLY A 17 3.70 -1.31 52.47
CA GLY A 17 2.80 -1.59 51.35
C GLY A 17 3.25 -1.05 49.98
N CYS A 18 3.75 -1.93 49.11
CA CYS A 18 3.56 -1.82 47.67
C CYS A 18 2.27 -2.59 47.30
N LEU A 19 1.35 -1.97 46.57
CA LEU A 19 0.12 -2.58 46.08
C LEU A 19 0.38 -3.15 44.68
N GLU A 20 0.42 -4.47 44.53
CA GLU A 20 0.51 -5.14 43.22
C GLU A 20 -0.90 -5.56 42.78
N LEU A 21 -1.41 -4.94 41.71
CA LEU A 21 -2.70 -5.28 41.09
C LEU A 21 -2.45 -6.24 39.93
N ILE A 22 -2.81 -7.52 40.09
CA ILE A 22 -2.76 -8.52 39.03
C ILE A 22 -4.15 -8.60 38.36
N GLY A 23 -4.24 -8.17 37.10
CA GLY A 23 -5.44 -8.27 36.26
C GLY A 23 -5.08 -8.44 34.77
N PRO A 24 -6.02 -8.91 33.91
CA PRO A 24 -5.74 -9.19 32.49
C PRO A 24 -5.41 -7.90 31.71
N PRO A 25 -4.72 -8.00 30.55
CA PRO A 25 -4.27 -6.84 29.80
C PRO A 25 -5.45 -6.00 29.33
N MET A 26 -5.53 -4.76 29.80
CA MET A 26 -6.52 -3.78 29.34
C MET A 26 -5.89 -2.90 28.25
N SER A 27 -6.68 -2.53 27.24
CA SER A 27 -6.25 -1.81 26.05
C SER A 27 -6.10 -0.29 26.20
N HIS A 28 -6.15 0.24 27.43
CA HIS A 28 -6.09 1.67 27.72
C HIS A 28 -5.33 1.95 29.02
N ASP A 29 -4.51 3.01 29.03
CA ASP A 29 -3.81 3.50 30.23
C ASP A 29 -4.82 4.19 31.18
N VAL A 30 -4.86 3.76 32.44
CA VAL A 30 -5.66 4.38 33.50
C VAL A 30 -4.73 5.18 34.41
N GLU A 31 -4.95 6.48 34.54
CA GLU A 31 -4.21 7.31 35.50
C GLU A 31 -4.83 7.16 36.90
N LEU A 32 -4.06 6.63 37.84
CA LEU A 32 -4.45 6.45 39.25
C LEU A 32 -3.86 7.60 40.08
N SER A 33 -4.70 8.54 40.51
CA SER A 33 -4.27 9.62 41.42
C SER A 33 -4.66 9.28 42.87
N LEU A 34 -3.67 9.20 43.76
CA LEU A 34 -3.90 9.03 45.20
C LEU A 34 -4.13 10.39 45.86
N ALA A 35 -5.34 10.63 46.37
CA ALA A 35 -5.62 11.80 47.21
C ALA A 35 -5.86 11.38 48.67
N ALA A 36 -5.18 12.06 49.60
CA ALA A 36 -5.42 11.90 51.03
C ALA A 36 -6.61 12.75 51.49
N CYS A 37 -7.76 12.14 51.75
CA CYS A 37 -8.91 12.82 52.35
C CYS A 37 -8.71 12.96 53.87
N LYS A 38 -8.50 14.19 54.36
CA LYS A 38 -8.62 14.50 55.80
C LYS A 38 -10.10 14.56 56.19
N ARG A 39 -10.59 13.59 56.96
CA ARG A 39 -11.77 13.82 57.82
C ARG A 39 -11.33 14.43 59.14
N SER A 40 -11.99 15.52 59.54
CA SER A 40 -11.88 16.05 60.89
C SER A 40 -12.51 15.04 61.86
N THR A 41 -11.73 14.62 62.87
CA THR A 41 -12.03 13.74 64.01
C THR A 41 -11.76 12.24 63.82
N GLY A 42 -10.69 11.76 64.46
CA GLY A 42 -10.55 10.39 64.99
C GLY A 42 -10.09 9.26 64.05
N ARG A 43 -8.76 9.06 63.96
CA ARG A 43 -8.02 7.79 63.70
C ARG A 43 -8.67 6.71 62.79
N THR A 44 -8.77 6.98 61.48
CA THR A 44 -8.56 5.99 60.40
C THR A 44 -8.13 6.73 59.13
N LEU A 45 -7.00 6.37 58.51
CA LEU A 45 -6.62 6.84 57.17
C LEU A 45 -7.39 5.99 56.15
N ALA A 46 -8.43 6.53 55.54
CA ALA A 46 -9.11 5.90 54.42
C ALA A 46 -8.51 6.43 53.11
N LEU A 47 -7.95 5.53 52.30
CA LEU A 47 -7.53 5.84 50.94
C LEU A 47 -8.78 5.82 50.05
N CYS A 48 -9.16 6.97 49.49
CA CYS A 48 -10.31 7.06 48.60
C CYS A 48 -9.81 6.99 47.16
N LEU A 49 -10.17 5.94 46.43
CA LEU A 49 -9.93 5.86 44.99
C LEU A 49 -10.99 6.72 44.30
N ILE A 50 -10.61 7.88 43.76
CA ILE A 50 -11.48 8.69 42.93
C ILE A 50 -11.25 8.24 41.49
N ILE A 51 -12.16 7.43 40.95
CA ILE A 51 -12.24 7.22 39.50
C ILE A 51 -13.06 8.39 38.95
N SER A 52 -12.41 9.53 38.68
CA SER A 52 -13.05 10.52 37.82
C SER A 52 -12.89 10.02 36.39
N ALA A 53 -13.97 9.97 35.62
CA ALA A 53 -13.86 9.92 34.16
C ALA A 53 -13.08 11.17 33.74
N ALA A 54 -11.78 11.01 33.54
CA ALA A 54 -10.95 12.08 33.04
C ALA A 54 -11.55 12.51 31.69
N ALA A 55 -11.70 13.82 31.49
CA ALA A 55 -11.79 14.38 30.15
C ALA A 55 -10.69 13.73 29.30
N PRO A 56 -10.92 13.44 28.00
CA PRO A 56 -9.97 12.68 27.19
C PRO A 56 -8.60 13.33 27.28
N VAL A 57 -7.71 12.74 28.08
CA VAL A 57 -6.30 13.08 28.10
C VAL A 57 -5.78 12.41 26.85
N PHE A 58 -5.75 13.18 25.78
CA PHE A 58 -5.17 12.75 24.53
C PHE A 58 -3.70 12.46 24.77
N SER A 59 -3.31 11.19 24.60
CA SER A 59 -1.93 10.77 24.63
C SER A 59 -1.21 11.36 23.42
N PHE A 60 -0.31 12.32 23.69
CA PHE A 60 0.66 12.76 22.72
C PHE A 60 1.57 11.58 22.37
N HIS A 61 1.38 11.00 21.20
CA HIS A 61 2.42 10.16 20.63
C HIS A 61 3.61 11.07 20.33
N SER A 62 4.67 10.91 21.13
CA SER A 62 5.87 11.75 21.07
C SER A 62 6.44 11.85 19.65
N PRO A 63 7.15 12.95 19.30
CA PRO A 63 7.86 13.11 18.02
C PRO A 63 9.04 12.14 17.83
N ALA A 64 9.15 11.07 18.61
CA ALA A 64 10.20 10.05 18.49
C ALA A 64 9.96 9.02 17.37
N ARG A 65 8.83 9.08 16.67
CA ARG A 65 8.67 8.43 15.37
C ARG A 65 9.29 9.33 14.32
N ALA A 66 10.46 8.96 13.81
CA ALA A 66 11.12 9.65 12.71
C ALA A 66 10.25 9.50 11.46
N GLN A 67 9.32 10.44 11.26
CA GLN A 67 8.33 10.45 10.17
C GLN A 67 9.02 10.70 8.83
N SER A 68 9.49 9.65 8.17
CA SER A 68 10.29 9.76 6.94
C SER A 68 9.55 9.30 5.69
N TRP A 69 8.39 9.87 5.40
CA TRP A 69 7.83 9.78 4.04
C TRP A 69 8.63 10.70 3.09
N ASN A 70 9.56 10.10 2.34
CA ASN A 70 10.61 10.80 1.60
C ASN A 70 10.34 10.96 0.10
N MET A 71 9.08 11.20 -0.29
CA MET A 71 8.68 11.29 -1.71
C MET A 71 9.42 12.41 -2.45
N TYR A 72 9.44 13.62 -1.86
CA TYR A 72 10.07 14.81 -2.42
C TYR A 72 11.48 14.98 -1.80
N GLN A 73 12.54 14.72 -2.57
CA GLN A 73 13.92 15.01 -2.12
C GLN A 73 14.59 16.02 -3.03
N GLY A 74 15.41 16.88 -2.43
CA GLY A 74 16.14 17.95 -3.10
C GLY A 74 15.23 19.09 -3.58
N GLY A 75 15.85 20.11 -4.20
CA GLY A 75 15.16 21.23 -4.81
C GLY A 75 15.02 22.48 -3.96
N THR A 76 14.40 23.52 -4.54
CA THR A 76 14.06 24.78 -3.88
C THR A 76 12.55 24.94 -3.86
N SER A 77 12.00 25.43 -2.75
CA SER A 77 10.64 25.96 -2.68
C SER A 77 10.68 27.48 -2.73
N LEU A 78 9.63 28.07 -3.30
CA LEU A 78 9.38 29.50 -3.25
C LEU A 78 8.43 29.79 -2.09
N GLU A 79 8.82 30.71 -1.22
CA GLU A 79 7.98 31.17 -0.11
C GLU A 79 7.31 32.51 -0.46
N ILE A 80 5.99 32.59 -0.29
CA ILE A 80 5.17 33.73 -0.64
C ILE A 80 4.32 34.13 0.57
N TYR A 81 4.58 35.30 1.15
CA TYR A 81 3.82 35.83 2.28
C TYR A 81 2.59 36.59 1.83
N TYR A 82 1.55 36.55 2.66
CA TYR A 82 0.33 37.32 2.43
C TYR A 82 0.53 38.82 2.72
N THR A 83 -0.08 39.68 1.90
CA THR A 83 0.00 41.15 2.06
C THR A 83 -1.08 41.73 2.98
N GLY A 84 -2.11 40.93 3.31
CA GLY A 84 -3.27 41.33 4.13
C GLY A 84 -3.30 40.80 5.57
N GLY A 85 -2.31 40.00 5.98
CA GLY A 85 -2.30 39.30 7.27
C GLY A 85 -2.47 37.78 7.11
N ALA A 86 -2.48 37.05 8.22
CA ALA A 86 -2.69 35.60 8.22
C ALA A 86 -4.15 35.25 7.91
N LEU A 87 -4.40 34.03 7.41
CA LEU A 87 -5.74 33.49 7.11
C LEU A 87 -6.66 33.50 8.34
N ASN A 88 -6.09 33.41 9.54
CA ASN A 88 -6.82 33.44 10.81
C ASN A 88 -6.82 34.81 11.51
N ASP A 89 -6.25 35.86 10.92
CA ASP A 89 -6.16 37.17 11.58
C ASP A 89 -7.55 37.80 11.80
N VAL A 90 -7.73 38.40 12.98
CA VAL A 90 -8.93 39.10 13.45
C VAL A 90 -8.66 40.53 13.93
N SER A 91 -7.48 41.05 13.64
CA SER A 91 -7.05 42.37 14.11
C SER A 91 -8.04 43.48 13.68
N GLY A 92 -8.81 44.02 14.64
CA GLY A 92 -9.68 45.19 14.43
C GLY A 92 -11.09 45.14 15.04
N GLY A 93 -11.51 44.06 15.69
CA GLY A 93 -12.84 44.00 16.35
C GLY A 93 -14.04 43.92 15.39
N VAL A 94 -13.78 43.81 14.08
CA VAL A 94 -14.76 43.44 13.06
C VAL A 94 -14.22 42.22 12.32
N PRO A 95 -14.87 41.05 12.37
CA PRO A 95 -14.30 39.78 11.89
C PRO A 95 -14.17 39.64 10.36
N ARG A 96 -14.40 40.72 9.59
CA ARG A 96 -14.67 40.68 8.14
C ARG A 96 -13.61 41.33 7.24
N ASP A 97 -12.66 42.10 7.76
CA ASP A 97 -12.08 43.17 6.93
C ASP A 97 -10.62 43.00 6.44
N ARG A 98 -9.88 41.92 6.79
CA ARG A 98 -8.50 41.73 6.30
C ARG A 98 -8.17 40.30 5.85
N PRO A 99 -8.57 39.90 4.63
CA PRO A 99 -8.20 38.61 4.05
C PRO A 99 -6.69 38.46 3.86
N ALA A 100 -6.20 37.22 3.90
CA ALA A 100 -4.91 36.88 3.31
C ALA A 100 -4.97 37.12 1.79
N PHE A 101 -4.19 38.08 1.32
CA PHE A 101 -4.10 38.44 -0.09
C PHE A 101 -2.74 38.08 -0.68
N LEU A 102 -2.74 37.80 -1.98
CA LEU A 102 -1.54 37.73 -2.78
C LEU A 102 -1.57 38.78 -3.89
N ASP A 103 -0.46 39.49 -4.05
CA ASP A 103 -0.23 40.37 -5.19
C ASP A 103 0.38 39.54 -6.34
N VAL A 104 -0.06 39.79 -7.56
CA VAL A 104 0.47 39.13 -8.77
C VAL A 104 0.66 40.16 -9.88
N ALA A 105 1.42 39.79 -10.92
CA ALA A 105 1.37 40.51 -12.19
C ALA A 105 0.77 39.62 -13.28
N ILE A 106 -0.28 40.08 -13.95
CA ILE A 106 -0.95 39.36 -15.04
C ILE A 106 -0.72 40.14 -16.33
N ALA A 107 -0.19 39.48 -17.36
CA ALA A 107 0.16 40.12 -18.63
C ALA A 107 1.08 41.36 -18.45
N GLY A 108 1.90 41.37 -17.38
CA GLY A 108 2.81 42.47 -17.03
C GLY A 108 2.19 43.60 -16.19
N GLY A 109 0.89 43.60 -15.93
CA GLY A 109 0.23 44.57 -15.04
C GLY A 109 0.06 44.03 -13.63
N THR A 110 0.39 44.82 -12.61
CA THR A 110 0.25 44.42 -11.20
C THR A 110 -1.20 44.47 -10.75
N VAL A 111 -1.69 43.35 -10.22
CA VAL A 111 -2.99 43.19 -9.57
C VAL A 111 -2.72 42.99 -8.08
N LYS A 112 -3.21 43.91 -7.25
CA LYS A 112 -3.02 43.86 -5.80
C LYS A 112 -4.25 43.29 -5.11
N GLY A 113 -4.03 42.62 -3.98
CA GLY A 113 -5.13 42.23 -3.10
C GLY A 113 -5.96 41.08 -3.64
N MET A 114 -5.36 40.10 -4.35
CA MET A 114 -6.13 38.96 -4.82
C MET A 114 -6.41 37.98 -3.68
N THR A 115 -7.68 37.64 -3.47
CA THR A 115 -8.11 36.69 -2.44
C THR A 115 -7.61 35.30 -2.81
N ILE A 116 -7.02 34.58 -1.86
CA ILE A 116 -6.63 33.18 -2.06
C ILE A 116 -7.87 32.31 -1.83
N ASP A 117 -8.19 31.48 -2.83
CA ASP A 117 -9.36 30.60 -2.81
C ASP A 117 -8.97 29.18 -3.23
N THR A 118 -8.71 28.32 -2.25
CA THR A 118 -8.45 26.89 -2.48
C THR A 118 -9.73 26.08 -2.74
N GLY A 119 -10.91 26.71 -2.65
CA GLY A 119 -12.21 26.12 -2.93
C GLY A 119 -12.60 26.13 -4.41
N SER A 120 -11.99 26.99 -5.22
CA SER A 120 -12.28 27.12 -6.66
C SER A 120 -11.02 27.09 -7.53
N THR A 121 -11.16 27.05 -8.87
CA THR A 121 -10.03 26.91 -9.82
C THR A 121 -9.98 28.06 -10.82
N GLY A 122 -8.80 28.65 -10.98
CA GLY A 122 -8.50 29.64 -12.00
C GLY A 122 -8.60 31.09 -11.55
N ILE A 123 -8.28 32.00 -12.47
CA ILE A 123 -8.38 33.44 -12.25
C ILE A 123 -9.54 33.98 -13.08
N ALA A 124 -10.50 34.64 -12.41
CA ALA A 124 -11.50 35.49 -13.06
C ALA A 124 -11.17 36.95 -12.73
N ILE A 125 -11.00 37.78 -13.76
CA ILE A 125 -10.60 39.18 -13.58
C ILE A 125 -11.29 40.11 -14.58
N SER A 126 -11.58 41.34 -14.14
CA SER A 126 -12.06 42.40 -15.02
C SER A 126 -10.95 42.85 -15.97
N ALA A 127 -11.29 43.06 -17.24
CA ALA A 127 -10.39 43.65 -18.23
C ALA A 127 -9.83 45.02 -17.79
N ALA A 128 -10.53 45.75 -16.92
CA ALA A 128 -10.09 47.05 -16.41
C ALA A 128 -8.87 46.97 -15.47
N LEU A 129 -8.58 45.78 -14.93
CA LEU A 129 -7.42 45.53 -14.06
C LEU A 129 -6.20 45.01 -14.83
N LEU A 130 -6.38 44.73 -16.12
CA LEU A 130 -5.33 44.23 -16.99
C LEU A 130 -4.76 45.36 -17.84
N PRO A 131 -3.47 45.28 -18.22
CA PRO A 131 -2.94 46.13 -19.27
C PRO A 131 -3.59 45.75 -20.62
N SER A 132 -3.11 46.34 -21.72
CA SER A 132 -3.65 46.02 -23.04
C SER A 132 -3.55 44.52 -23.37
N LEU A 133 -4.69 43.91 -23.70
CA LEU A 133 -4.77 42.53 -24.17
C LEU A 133 -4.48 42.37 -25.67
N ALA A 134 -4.12 43.44 -26.38
CA ALA A 134 -3.95 43.41 -27.84
C ALA A 134 -2.91 42.39 -28.35
N ALA A 135 -1.94 42.03 -27.50
CA ALA A 135 -0.92 41.03 -27.80
C ALA A 135 -1.38 39.57 -27.60
N TYR A 136 -2.55 39.35 -26.98
CA TYR A 136 -3.05 38.03 -26.59
C TYR A 136 -4.34 37.70 -27.36
N LYS A 137 -4.44 36.45 -27.84
CA LYS A 137 -5.65 35.97 -28.53
C LYS A 137 -6.57 35.27 -27.53
N PRO A 138 -7.90 35.51 -27.59
CA PRO A 138 -8.84 34.76 -26.78
C PRO A 138 -8.86 33.30 -27.23
N LEU A 139 -8.85 32.38 -26.28
CA LEU A 139 -8.99 30.94 -26.49
C LEU A 139 -10.44 30.55 -26.80
N GLY A 140 -11.40 31.30 -26.24
CA GLY A 140 -12.83 31.06 -26.41
C GLY A 140 -13.63 31.64 -25.24
N PRO A 141 -14.97 31.77 -25.38
CA PRO A 141 -15.84 32.16 -24.28
C PRO A 141 -15.92 31.06 -23.22
N GLY A 142 -16.22 31.43 -21.97
CA GLY A 142 -16.46 30.46 -20.91
C GLY A 142 -16.93 31.10 -19.61
N THR A 143 -17.13 30.24 -18.61
CA THR A 143 -17.67 30.60 -17.29
C THR A 143 -16.84 29.93 -16.21
N ILE A 144 -16.56 30.63 -15.12
CA ILE A 144 -16.04 30.03 -13.88
C ILE A 144 -17.17 30.07 -12.85
N ASN A 145 -17.45 28.94 -12.20
CA ASN A 145 -18.43 28.89 -11.11
C ASN A 145 -17.71 28.88 -9.76
N TYR A 146 -18.09 29.82 -8.90
CA TYR A 146 -17.67 29.89 -7.51
C TYR A 146 -18.79 29.34 -6.63
N ASP A 147 -18.75 28.04 -6.32
CA ASP A 147 -19.81 27.36 -5.58
C ASP A 147 -20.03 27.92 -4.17
N SER A 148 -18.98 28.51 -3.58
CA SER A 148 -19.01 29.10 -2.23
C SER A 148 -19.79 30.42 -2.16
N SER A 149 -19.73 31.24 -3.23
CA SER A 149 -20.45 32.53 -3.32
C SER A 149 -21.70 32.45 -4.22
N GLY A 150 -21.83 31.40 -5.03
CA GLY A 150 -22.86 31.26 -6.07
C GLY A 150 -22.64 32.19 -7.26
N ALA A 151 -21.44 32.77 -7.41
CA ALA A 151 -21.08 33.61 -8.55
C ALA A 151 -20.69 32.77 -9.76
N SER A 152 -21.08 33.21 -10.95
CA SER A 152 -20.76 32.56 -12.22
C SER A 152 -20.29 33.58 -13.27
N PRO A 153 -19.12 34.23 -13.09
CA PRO A 153 -18.52 35.09 -14.12
C PRO A 153 -18.50 34.38 -15.46
N SER A 154 -18.87 35.12 -16.51
CA SER A 154 -18.59 34.69 -17.88
C SER A 154 -17.80 35.74 -18.65
N GLY A 155 -17.08 35.26 -19.65
CA GLY A 155 -16.09 36.07 -20.34
C GLY A 155 -15.38 35.29 -21.41
N TYR A 156 -14.19 35.76 -21.76
CA TYR A 156 -13.28 35.08 -22.67
C TYR A 156 -12.03 34.63 -21.93
N PHE A 157 -11.64 33.37 -22.14
CA PHE A 157 -10.37 32.86 -21.63
C PHE A 157 -9.22 33.35 -22.49
N TYR A 158 -8.12 33.72 -21.84
CA TYR A 158 -6.84 34.05 -22.45
C TYR A 158 -5.74 33.24 -21.79
N GLU A 159 -4.71 32.87 -22.54
CA GLU A 159 -3.48 32.32 -21.96
C GLU A 159 -2.53 33.48 -21.64
N LEU A 160 -2.35 33.78 -20.36
CA LEU A 160 -1.63 34.96 -19.89
C LEU A 160 -0.48 34.55 -18.95
N PRO A 161 0.68 35.23 -19.04
CA PRO A 161 1.75 35.06 -18.05
C PRO A 161 1.30 35.66 -16.72
N VAL A 162 1.55 34.92 -15.64
CA VAL A 162 1.29 35.30 -14.26
C VAL A 162 2.59 35.22 -13.47
N ASN A 163 3.01 36.36 -12.92
CA ASN A 163 4.12 36.42 -11.99
C ASN A 163 3.59 36.46 -10.56
N LEU A 164 4.04 35.53 -9.74
CA LEU A 164 3.74 35.50 -8.31
C LEU A 164 4.67 36.50 -7.62
N LEU A 165 4.11 37.58 -7.08
CA LEU A 165 4.91 38.63 -6.45
C LEU A 165 5.07 38.28 -4.97
N GLY A 166 6.14 37.55 -4.65
CA GLY A 166 6.47 37.20 -3.26
C GLY A 166 7.11 38.37 -2.51
N GLY A 167 6.64 38.63 -1.28
CA GLY A 167 7.41 39.39 -0.30
C GLY A 167 8.49 38.49 0.30
N THR A 168 9.72 38.50 -0.23
CA THR A 168 10.83 37.83 0.46
C THR A 168 11.18 38.64 1.71
N SER A 169 11.51 37.96 2.81
CA SER A 169 12.19 38.56 3.96
C SER A 169 13.61 39.01 3.52
N GLY A 170 13.69 40.12 2.77
CA GLY A 170 14.95 40.57 2.16
C GLY A 170 14.83 41.49 0.94
N GLY A 171 13.64 41.78 0.42
CA GLY A 171 13.46 42.93 -0.48
C GLY A 171 13.91 42.77 -1.93
N ASN A 172 14.01 41.55 -2.47
CA ASN A 172 14.08 41.36 -3.92
C ASN A 172 13.16 40.20 -4.33
N PRO A 173 12.09 40.44 -5.11
CA PRO A 173 11.15 39.41 -5.50
C PRO A 173 11.83 38.50 -6.53
N ALA A 174 12.00 37.22 -6.22
CA ALA A 174 12.29 36.24 -7.26
C ALA A 174 11.16 36.30 -8.30
N THR A 175 11.47 36.39 -9.59
CA THR A 175 10.47 36.34 -10.66
C THR A 175 10.03 34.89 -10.83
N ALA A 176 9.11 34.49 -9.97
CA ALA A 176 8.36 33.25 -10.10
C ALA A 176 7.21 33.47 -11.07
N SER A 177 7.19 32.71 -12.15
CA SER A 177 6.24 32.90 -13.24
C SER A 177 5.67 31.58 -13.70
N THR A 178 4.41 31.61 -14.12
CA THR A 178 3.75 30.54 -14.86
C THR A 178 2.89 31.17 -15.96
N THR A 179 2.39 30.35 -16.88
CA THR A 179 1.43 30.77 -17.89
C THR A 179 0.14 30.00 -17.64
N VAL A 180 -0.96 30.71 -17.43
CA VAL A 180 -2.25 30.10 -17.13
C VAL A 180 -3.38 30.67 -17.96
N LYS A 181 -4.47 29.90 -18.04
CA LYS A 181 -5.73 30.34 -18.60
C LYS A 181 -6.47 31.23 -17.59
N VAL A 182 -6.68 32.48 -17.98
CA VAL A 182 -7.36 33.52 -17.20
C VAL A 182 -8.69 33.86 -17.86
N LEU A 183 -9.78 33.84 -17.11
CA LEU A 183 -11.08 34.32 -17.55
C LEU A 183 -11.12 35.85 -17.43
N VAL A 184 -11.15 36.54 -18.57
CA VAL A 184 -11.39 37.98 -18.62
C VAL A 184 -12.89 38.20 -18.73
N VAL A 185 -13.49 38.68 -17.64
CA VAL A 185 -14.94 38.69 -17.45
C VAL A 185 -15.58 39.83 -18.28
N THR A 186 -16.63 39.49 -19.02
CA THR A 186 -17.40 40.44 -19.86
C THR A 186 -18.81 40.72 -19.34
N ASN A 187 -19.33 39.84 -18.48
CA ASN A 187 -20.64 39.95 -17.87
C ASN A 187 -20.54 39.65 -16.38
N ASP A 188 -21.03 40.60 -15.60
CA ASP A 188 -20.77 40.72 -14.18
C ASP A 188 -22.05 40.47 -13.39
N ASP A 189 -22.03 39.49 -12.49
CA ASP A 189 -22.99 39.38 -11.39
C ASP A 189 -22.30 39.90 -10.12
N SER A 190 -21.86 41.18 -10.14
CA SER A 190 -21.06 41.81 -9.06
C SER A 190 -21.76 41.73 -7.70
N THR A 191 -23.08 41.55 -7.73
CA THR A 191 -23.92 41.35 -6.55
C THR A 191 -23.74 39.98 -5.87
N LYS A 192 -22.95 39.06 -6.44
CA LYS A 192 -22.75 37.69 -5.92
C LYS A 192 -21.30 37.29 -5.66
N TYR A 193 -20.31 38.17 -5.86
CA TYR A 193 -18.92 37.93 -5.45
C TYR A 193 -18.70 38.10 -3.94
N PHE A 194 -19.74 37.79 -3.15
CA PHE A 194 -19.72 37.89 -1.71
C PHE A 194 -19.07 36.64 -1.12
N GLY A 195 -17.75 36.73 -0.94
CA GLY A 195 -16.98 35.94 0.04
C GLY A 195 -16.33 36.82 1.13
N ILE A 196 -16.37 38.14 0.99
CA ILE A 196 -15.91 39.10 1.99
C ILE A 196 -17.08 40.07 2.19
N GLY A 197 -17.70 40.05 3.38
CA GLY A 197 -18.83 40.93 3.66
C GLY A 197 -18.44 42.39 3.41
N ASP A 198 -19.28 43.11 2.66
CA ASP A 198 -19.36 44.59 2.60
C ASP A 198 -18.04 45.33 2.87
N ASN A 199 -17.03 45.14 2.02
CA ASN A 199 -15.80 45.92 2.17
C ASN A 199 -16.01 47.31 1.53
N ARG A 200 -16.64 48.22 2.29
CA ARG A 200 -16.83 49.64 1.96
C ARG A 200 -15.53 50.41 1.73
N ASN A 201 -14.36 49.75 1.85
CA ASN A 201 -13.03 50.35 1.69
C ASN A 201 -12.11 49.62 0.69
N ASN A 202 -12.63 48.72 -0.15
CA ASN A 202 -11.78 48.11 -1.19
C ASN A 202 -11.46 49.13 -2.30
N VAL A 203 -10.20 49.19 -2.74
CA VAL A 203 -9.68 50.11 -3.80
C VAL A 203 -10.40 49.90 -5.16
N TYR A 204 -11.19 48.82 -5.29
CA TYR A 204 -11.83 48.37 -6.52
C TYR A 204 -13.37 48.29 -6.40
N SER A 205 -14.01 49.24 -5.72
CA SER A 205 -15.49 49.32 -5.68
C SER A 205 -16.07 49.34 -7.11
N GLY A 206 -16.86 48.33 -7.47
CA GLY A 206 -17.49 48.19 -8.80
C GLY A 206 -16.72 47.36 -9.82
N LEU A 207 -15.63 46.68 -9.42
CA LEU A 207 -14.90 45.71 -10.24
C LEU A 207 -14.90 44.35 -9.53
N ILE A 208 -14.91 43.26 -10.31
CA ILE A 208 -14.85 41.89 -9.78
C ILE A 208 -13.62 41.75 -8.89
N ASN A 209 -13.84 41.36 -7.63
CA ASN A 209 -12.77 41.13 -6.68
C ASN A 209 -11.93 39.96 -7.20
N PRO A 210 -10.65 40.19 -7.56
CA PRO A 210 -9.86 39.16 -8.21
C PRO A 210 -9.56 38.05 -7.20
N SER A 211 -10.04 36.83 -7.46
CA SER A 211 -9.64 35.65 -6.69
C SER A 211 -8.56 34.88 -7.43
N LEU A 212 -7.59 34.44 -6.65
CA LEU A 212 -6.55 33.51 -7.03
C LEU A 212 -6.99 32.14 -6.58
N SER A 213 -7.55 31.39 -7.53
CA SER A 213 -8.19 30.14 -7.20
C SER A 213 -7.33 28.95 -7.58
N PHE A 214 -7.10 28.06 -6.61
CA PHE A 214 -6.04 27.05 -6.68
C PHE A 214 -6.50 25.64 -6.36
N ALA A 215 -7.80 25.39 -6.20
CA ALA A 215 -8.30 24.06 -5.84
C ALA A 215 -7.70 22.95 -6.71
N GLN A 216 -7.69 21.74 -6.15
CA GLN A 216 -7.69 20.52 -6.96
C GLN A 216 -8.77 20.72 -8.03
N ASN A 217 -8.45 20.54 -9.31
CA ASN A 217 -9.36 20.85 -10.42
C ASN A 217 -10.61 19.95 -10.41
N VAL A 218 -11.49 20.14 -9.42
CA VAL A 218 -12.85 19.62 -9.45
C VAL A 218 -13.54 20.47 -10.48
N ALA A 219 -14.14 19.83 -11.49
CA ALA A 219 -15.01 20.50 -12.44
C ALA A 219 -16.24 21.10 -11.73
N GLN A 220 -16.04 22.17 -10.97
CA GLN A 220 -17.10 23.02 -10.46
C GLN A 220 -17.46 23.95 -11.61
N GLY A 221 -18.38 23.46 -12.44
CA GLY A 221 -19.00 24.25 -13.49
C GLY A 221 -18.60 23.86 -14.90
N ASN A 222 -19.62 23.89 -15.75
CA ASN A 222 -19.57 23.64 -17.17
C ASN A 222 -18.57 24.59 -17.86
N LEU A 223 -17.29 24.19 -17.94
CA LEU A 223 -16.30 24.81 -18.82
C LEU A 223 -16.64 24.39 -20.26
N THR A 224 -17.65 25.03 -20.85
CA THR A 224 -18.31 24.51 -22.06
C THR A 224 -17.43 24.54 -23.32
N GLN A 225 -16.24 25.18 -23.29
CA GLN A 225 -15.38 25.31 -24.48
C GLN A 225 -13.86 25.27 -24.22
N VAL A 226 -13.37 25.47 -22.99
CA VAL A 226 -11.93 25.54 -22.68
C VAL A 226 -11.57 24.55 -21.57
N PRO A 227 -10.61 23.62 -21.78
CA PRO A 227 -10.25 22.64 -20.75
C PRO A 227 -9.68 23.28 -19.48
N ALA A 228 -9.99 22.71 -18.31
CA ALA A 228 -9.52 23.17 -16.99
C ALA A 228 -7.99 23.10 -16.80
N VAL A 229 -7.30 22.25 -17.57
CA VAL A 229 -5.85 22.09 -17.51
C VAL A 229 -5.16 23.43 -17.75
N GLY A 230 -4.20 23.79 -16.89
CA GLY A 230 -3.43 25.04 -16.99
C GLY A 230 -4.16 26.28 -16.46
N MET A 231 -5.16 26.12 -15.58
CA MET A 231 -5.83 27.26 -14.93
C MET A 231 -5.20 27.67 -13.60
N ASN A 232 -4.50 26.77 -12.91
CA ASN A 232 -3.98 26.98 -11.56
C ASN A 232 -2.62 27.71 -11.54
N PRO A 233 -2.52 28.94 -11.01
CA PRO A 233 -1.27 29.72 -11.03
C PRO A 233 -0.14 29.23 -10.10
N LEU A 234 -0.35 28.18 -9.31
CA LEU A 234 0.69 27.57 -8.46
C LEU A 234 1.25 26.27 -9.05
N ILE A 235 0.83 25.93 -10.28
CA ILE A 235 1.31 24.78 -11.04
C ILE A 235 2.15 25.27 -12.22
N ASP A 236 3.13 24.45 -12.61
CA ASP A 236 4.10 24.72 -13.67
C ASP A 236 4.90 26.02 -13.44
N VAL A 237 5.13 26.33 -12.16
CA VAL A 237 5.87 27.53 -11.76
C VAL A 237 7.35 27.36 -12.03
N SER A 238 7.93 28.39 -12.64
CA SER A 238 9.36 28.53 -12.88
C SER A 238 9.92 29.69 -12.08
N VAL A 239 11.10 29.49 -11.47
CA VAL A 239 11.85 30.54 -10.76
C VAL A 239 13.01 30.94 -11.65
N ASN A 240 13.07 32.23 -12.02
CA ASN A 240 14.11 32.76 -12.94
C ASN A 240 14.20 31.95 -14.25
N GLY A 241 13.04 31.53 -14.79
CA GLY A 241 12.95 30.74 -16.03
C GLY A 241 13.30 29.25 -15.89
N THR A 242 13.64 28.76 -14.69
CA THR A 242 13.88 27.34 -14.43
C THR A 242 12.66 26.72 -13.73
N PRO A 243 12.04 25.66 -14.29
CA PRO A 243 10.92 24.97 -13.64
C PRO A 243 11.29 24.45 -12.26
N LEU A 244 10.35 24.54 -11.31
CA LEU A 244 10.53 23.90 -10.02
C LEU A 244 10.67 22.37 -10.18
N PRO A 245 11.58 21.74 -9.43
CA PRO A 245 11.91 20.31 -9.61
C PRO A 245 10.74 19.39 -9.24
N HIS A 246 9.90 19.80 -8.28
CA HIS A 246 8.67 19.10 -7.93
C HIS A 246 7.53 20.12 -7.92
N GLN A 247 6.52 19.91 -8.75
CA GLN A 247 5.33 20.76 -8.80
C GLN A 247 4.42 20.50 -7.60
N GLY A 248 3.61 21.50 -7.24
CA GLY A 248 2.71 21.45 -6.09
C GLY A 248 2.97 22.59 -5.12
N TYR A 249 2.11 22.72 -4.12
CA TYR A 249 2.17 23.83 -3.17
C TYR A 249 1.67 23.43 -1.79
N VAL A 250 2.06 24.20 -0.77
CA VAL A 250 1.55 24.12 0.59
C VAL A 250 0.98 25.47 1.00
N VAL A 251 -0.30 25.50 1.33
CA VAL A 251 -0.99 26.66 1.90
C VAL A 251 -0.91 26.58 3.42
N MET A 252 -0.31 27.60 4.02
CA MET A 252 -0.19 27.75 5.47
C MET A 252 -0.97 28.98 5.94
N ASN A 253 -1.06 29.13 7.27
CA ASN A 253 -1.78 30.22 7.89
C ASN A 253 -1.29 31.61 7.45
N ASP A 254 0.00 31.81 7.20
CA ASP A 254 0.61 33.12 6.95
C ASP A 254 1.34 33.24 5.61
N ARG A 255 1.47 32.14 4.86
CA ARG A 255 2.20 32.07 3.60
C ARG A 255 1.83 30.86 2.74
N ILE A 256 2.30 30.86 1.50
CA ILE A 256 2.28 29.71 0.59
C ILE A 256 3.71 29.29 0.26
N PHE A 257 3.97 27.99 0.25
CA PHE A 257 5.13 27.41 -0.42
C PHE A 257 4.74 26.87 -1.79
N VAL A 258 5.48 27.23 -2.82
CA VAL A 258 5.33 26.68 -4.17
C VAL A 258 6.59 25.87 -4.49
N GLY A 259 6.39 24.61 -4.90
CA GLY A 259 7.44 23.62 -5.07
C GLY A 259 7.56 22.73 -3.83
N LEU A 260 7.40 21.42 -4.03
CA LEU A 260 7.49 20.43 -2.95
C LEU A 260 8.95 20.00 -2.73
N THR A 261 9.35 19.84 -1.47
CA THR A 261 10.71 19.51 -1.06
C THR A 261 10.70 18.55 0.13
N SER A 262 11.87 18.12 0.59
CA SER A 262 11.99 17.28 1.79
C SER A 262 11.57 17.98 3.09
N ALA A 263 11.42 19.32 3.08
CA ALA A 263 10.87 20.05 4.22
C ALA A 263 9.34 19.82 4.37
N ASN A 264 8.70 19.23 3.36
CA ASN A 264 7.27 18.90 3.36
C ASN A 264 7.00 17.47 3.87
N ASN A 265 7.95 16.85 4.57
CA ASN A 265 7.74 15.59 5.28
C ASN A 265 6.80 15.79 6.49
N GLY A 266 6.10 14.74 6.91
CA GLY A 266 5.24 14.80 8.11
C GLY A 266 3.76 15.11 7.85
N TYR A 267 3.33 15.21 6.59
CA TYR A 267 1.93 15.40 6.22
C TYR A 267 1.20 14.04 6.19
N SER A 268 -0.07 14.04 6.58
CA SER A 268 -1.00 12.97 6.23
C SER A 268 -1.44 13.17 4.79
N PHE A 269 -1.69 12.11 4.04
CA PHE A 269 -2.10 12.28 2.63
C PHE A 269 -3.21 11.34 2.22
N VAL A 270 -3.94 11.79 1.21
CA VAL A 270 -4.95 11.03 0.48
C VAL A 270 -4.56 11.04 -0.98
N GLN A 271 -4.39 9.84 -1.55
CA GLN A 271 -4.29 9.65 -2.99
C GLN A 271 -5.64 9.95 -3.63
N LEU A 272 -5.66 10.94 -4.51
CA LEU A 272 -6.83 11.35 -5.25
C LEU A 272 -7.08 10.42 -6.42
N THR A 273 -8.34 10.37 -6.86
CA THR A 273 -8.71 9.64 -8.08
C THR A 273 -8.63 10.58 -9.28
N PRO A 274 -8.00 10.16 -10.40
CA PRO A 274 -7.91 10.99 -11.59
C PRO A 274 -9.31 11.31 -12.15
N ASP A 275 -9.51 12.56 -12.56
CA ASP A 275 -10.67 12.99 -13.34
C ASP A 275 -10.35 12.89 -14.84
N THR A 276 -10.37 11.65 -15.35
CA THR A 276 -10.05 11.36 -16.75
C THR A 276 -11.06 11.94 -17.74
N ALA A 277 -12.24 12.35 -17.28
CA ALA A 277 -13.26 12.94 -18.14
C ALA A 277 -12.90 14.37 -18.55
N ASN A 278 -12.20 15.11 -17.68
CA ASN A 278 -11.94 16.53 -17.87
C ASN A 278 -10.48 16.86 -18.24
N GLY A 279 -9.54 15.91 -18.07
CA GLY A 279 -8.18 16.05 -18.57
C GLY A 279 -7.10 15.34 -17.73
N PRO A 280 -5.86 15.28 -18.22
CA PRO A 280 -4.73 14.76 -17.44
C PRO A 280 -4.43 15.67 -16.23
N ASN A 281 -3.95 15.08 -15.13
CA ASN A 281 -3.58 15.77 -13.88
C ASN A 281 -4.72 16.59 -13.24
N LEU A 282 -5.97 16.27 -13.58
CA LEU A 282 -7.15 16.71 -12.85
C LEU A 282 -7.57 15.59 -11.89
N TRP A 283 -8.10 15.98 -10.74
CA TRP A 283 -8.34 15.07 -9.63
C TRP A 283 -9.71 15.34 -9.03
N ASN A 284 -10.46 14.28 -8.76
CA ASN A 284 -11.73 14.37 -8.05
C ASN A 284 -11.50 14.91 -6.63
N GLY A 285 -12.56 15.45 -6.03
CA GLY A 285 -12.52 15.97 -4.67
C GLY A 285 -12.02 14.93 -3.65
N ILE A 286 -11.31 15.41 -2.62
CA ILE A 286 -10.73 14.57 -1.57
C ILE A 286 -11.84 13.72 -0.94
N PRO A 287 -11.81 12.39 -1.10
CA PRO A 287 -12.83 11.53 -0.52
C PRO A 287 -12.65 11.47 1.00
N ILE A 288 -13.76 11.45 1.74
CA ILE A 288 -13.81 11.25 3.19
C ILE A 288 -15.02 10.41 3.59
N SER A 289 -15.10 10.02 4.86
CA SER A 289 -16.36 9.60 5.48
C SER A 289 -16.73 10.55 6.61
N LEU A 290 -18.00 10.96 6.64
CA LEU A 290 -18.53 11.91 7.63
C LEU A 290 -19.55 11.22 8.52
N ALA A 291 -19.40 11.36 9.83
CA ALA A 291 -20.45 11.09 10.81
C ALA A 291 -20.81 12.38 11.54
N VAL A 292 -22.09 12.64 11.72
CA VAL A 292 -22.61 13.83 12.41
C VAL A 292 -23.51 13.38 13.56
N GLY A 293 -23.20 13.84 14.77
CA GLY A 293 -23.90 13.42 15.99
C GLY A 293 -23.77 11.90 16.20
N THR A 294 -24.91 11.22 16.36
CA THR A 294 -24.98 9.75 16.46
C THR A 294 -25.17 9.06 15.11
N GLY A 295 -25.09 9.79 13.99
CA GLY A 295 -25.24 9.24 12.65
C GLY A 295 -24.08 8.31 12.27
N ALA A 296 -24.37 7.32 11.40
CA ALA A 296 -23.33 6.46 10.84
C ALA A 296 -22.40 7.24 9.90
N ALA A 297 -21.13 6.86 9.85
CA ALA A 297 -20.18 7.42 8.90
C ALA A 297 -20.62 7.09 7.46
N THR A 298 -20.73 8.11 6.60
CA THR A 298 -21.15 7.99 5.21
C THR A 298 -20.12 8.64 4.27
N GLY A 299 -19.90 8.05 3.10
CA GLY A 299 -18.89 8.50 2.15
C GLY A 299 -19.26 9.82 1.46
N GLY A 300 -18.31 10.74 1.36
CA GLY A 300 -18.47 12.07 0.78
C GLY A 300 -17.15 12.70 0.37
N THR A 301 -17.13 14.03 0.20
CA THR A 301 -15.91 14.78 -0.14
C THR A 301 -15.65 15.94 0.81
N ILE A 302 -14.38 16.32 0.95
CA ILE A 302 -13.94 17.51 1.67
C ILE A 302 -13.31 18.52 0.72
N LEU A 303 -13.65 19.79 0.94
CA LEU A 303 -13.07 20.94 0.28
C LEU A 303 -12.36 21.78 1.34
N HIS A 304 -11.04 21.88 1.21
CA HIS A 304 -10.25 22.81 1.99
C HIS A 304 -10.32 24.18 1.34
N ASP A 305 -11.07 25.11 1.91
CA ASP A 305 -11.48 26.35 1.25
C ASP A 305 -11.03 27.56 2.06
N THR A 306 -10.10 28.34 1.52
CA THR A 306 -9.66 29.62 2.09
C THR A 306 -10.59 30.79 1.74
N GLY A 307 -11.46 30.62 0.75
CA GLY A 307 -12.33 31.66 0.21
C GLY A 307 -13.56 32.01 1.05
N ILE A 308 -13.87 31.24 2.10
CA ILE A 308 -15.00 31.52 3.01
C ILE A 308 -14.64 31.51 4.49
N ASP A 309 -15.39 32.31 5.25
CA ASP A 309 -15.19 32.58 6.69
C ASP A 309 -15.67 31.44 7.61
N TYR A 310 -16.44 30.49 7.06
CA TYR A 310 -17.23 29.53 7.82
C TYR A 310 -17.11 28.12 7.25
N ALA A 311 -17.34 27.10 8.09
CA ALA A 311 -17.45 25.73 7.62
C ALA A 311 -18.85 25.47 7.06
N PHE A 312 -18.95 24.70 5.97
CA PHE A 312 -20.23 24.27 5.41
C PHE A 312 -20.34 22.74 5.37
N LEU A 313 -21.44 22.19 5.88
CA LEU A 313 -21.61 20.76 6.10
C LEU A 313 -22.90 20.19 5.48
N LYS A 314 -22.78 18.99 4.89
CA LYS A 314 -23.88 18.10 4.47
C LYS A 314 -23.55 16.66 4.93
N PRO A 315 -24.50 15.88 5.47
CA PRO A 315 -25.76 16.32 6.05
C PRO A 315 -25.52 17.21 7.28
N PHE A 316 -26.44 18.14 7.55
CA PHE A 316 -26.34 19.03 8.71
C PHE A 316 -27.02 18.45 9.95
N GLY A 317 -26.36 18.54 11.11
CA GLY A 317 -26.84 18.05 12.40
C GLY A 317 -27.46 19.12 13.30
N GLN A 318 -27.61 18.79 14.59
CA GLN A 318 -28.03 19.68 15.67
C GLN A 318 -26.87 20.52 16.23
N ASP A 319 -27.21 21.58 16.95
CA ASP A 319 -26.19 22.38 17.66
C ASP A 319 -25.49 21.51 18.70
N ASN A 320 -24.17 21.63 18.80
CA ASN A 320 -23.27 20.79 19.60
C ASN A 320 -23.14 19.33 19.16
N ASP A 321 -23.76 18.90 18.04
CA ASP A 321 -23.45 17.61 17.46
C ASP A 321 -21.96 17.56 17.09
N THR A 322 -21.29 16.46 17.43
CA THR A 322 -19.92 16.23 16.99
C THR A 322 -19.92 15.77 15.54
N VAL A 323 -19.19 16.48 14.69
CA VAL A 323 -18.83 16.07 13.35
C VAL A 323 -17.51 15.33 13.44
N ASN A 324 -17.49 14.09 12.96
CA ASN A 324 -16.30 13.27 12.88
C ASN A 324 -15.97 13.03 11.41
N VAL A 325 -14.76 13.38 11.02
CA VAL A 325 -14.22 13.19 9.68
C VAL A 325 -13.22 12.05 9.71
N PHE A 326 -13.54 11.03 8.92
CA PHE A 326 -12.77 9.81 8.78
C PHE A 326 -12.20 9.72 7.38
N MET A 327 -11.14 8.92 7.22
CA MET A 327 -10.76 8.49 5.88
C MET A 327 -11.92 7.68 5.25
N PRO A 328 -12.01 7.64 3.90
CA PRO A 328 -13.09 6.96 3.21
C PRO A 328 -13.30 5.52 3.68
N GLY A 329 -14.50 5.19 4.17
CA GLY A 329 -14.87 3.83 4.59
C GLY A 329 -14.46 3.45 6.02
N ALA A 330 -13.74 4.30 6.75
CA ALA A 330 -13.52 4.11 8.19
C ALA A 330 -14.74 4.60 9.00
N SER A 331 -15.17 3.84 10.01
CA SER A 331 -16.48 4.07 10.65
C SER A 331 -16.57 3.95 12.17
N ALA A 332 -15.48 3.63 12.89
CA ALA A 332 -15.62 3.25 14.31
C ALA A 332 -14.57 3.82 15.29
N THR A 333 -13.34 4.09 14.87
CA THR A 333 -12.28 4.64 15.74
C THR A 333 -11.30 5.49 14.92
N GLY A 334 -10.74 6.54 15.53
CA GLY A 334 -9.69 7.35 14.91
C GLY A 334 -10.16 8.32 13.82
N ALA A 335 -11.22 9.11 14.08
CA ALA A 335 -11.47 10.31 13.29
C ALA A 335 -10.20 11.16 13.27
N PHE A 336 -9.77 11.59 12.08
CA PHE A 336 -8.55 12.39 11.96
C PHE A 336 -8.83 13.88 12.24
N TYR A 337 -10.09 14.28 12.15
CA TYR A 337 -10.56 15.63 12.39
C TYR A 337 -11.98 15.57 12.98
N SER A 338 -12.18 16.18 14.14
CA SER A 338 -13.50 16.25 14.79
C SER A 338 -13.76 17.64 15.34
N PHE A 339 -15.00 18.11 15.23
CA PHE A 339 -15.43 19.42 15.73
C PHE A 339 -16.91 19.41 16.11
N ALA A 340 -17.35 20.34 16.97
CA ALA A 340 -18.76 20.50 17.31
C ALA A 340 -19.45 21.51 16.35
N ILE A 341 -20.71 21.25 16.00
CA ILE A 341 -21.54 22.22 15.27
C ILE A 341 -21.88 23.40 16.20
N THR A 342 -21.68 24.62 15.71
CA THR A 342 -22.12 25.86 16.38
C THR A 342 -23.01 26.67 15.43
N ARG A 343 -24.23 26.97 15.90
CA ARG A 343 -25.28 27.66 15.12
C ARG A 343 -25.40 29.16 15.38
N SER A 344 -24.66 29.71 16.34
CA SER A 344 -24.84 31.12 16.69
C SER A 344 -24.47 32.02 15.50
N ASP A 345 -25.44 32.78 14.98
CA ASP A 345 -25.26 33.90 14.04
C ASP A 345 -24.35 35.03 14.60
N LEU A 346 -23.82 34.84 15.82
CA LEU A 346 -22.85 35.71 16.45
C LEU A 346 -21.52 35.60 15.69
N GLN A 347 -21.30 36.59 14.83
CA GLN A 347 -20.00 36.99 14.28
C GLN A 347 -18.90 36.72 15.31
N CYS A 348 -17.82 36.00 14.94
CA CYS A 348 -16.72 35.68 15.86
C CYS A 348 -16.20 36.98 16.52
N ALA A 349 -16.59 37.35 17.74
CA ALA A 349 -16.03 38.56 18.38
C ALA A 349 -14.50 38.47 18.50
N THR A 350 -13.99 37.23 18.57
CA THR A 350 -12.61 36.79 18.40
C THR A 350 -12.64 35.41 17.74
N MET A 351 -11.90 35.18 16.66
CA MET A 351 -11.69 33.81 16.15
C MET A 351 -11.05 33.00 17.29
N PRO A 352 -11.58 31.82 17.64
CA PRO A 352 -10.99 31.02 18.70
C PRO A 352 -9.56 30.69 18.32
N SER A 353 -8.67 30.66 19.31
CA SER A 353 -7.26 30.27 19.14
C SER A 353 -7.09 28.78 18.80
N ASN A 354 -8.16 28.06 18.47
CA ASN A 354 -8.14 26.64 18.13
C ASN A 354 -8.80 26.37 16.76
N ALA A 355 -8.04 25.74 15.86
CA ALA A 355 -8.49 25.46 14.49
C ALA A 355 -9.51 24.32 14.34
N MET A 356 -9.88 23.70 15.46
CA MET A 356 -10.77 22.52 15.48
C MET A 356 -12.21 22.83 15.89
N THR A 357 -12.56 24.10 16.10
CA THR A 357 -13.94 24.47 16.38
C THR A 357 -14.27 25.66 15.50
N PRO A 358 -14.82 25.42 14.29
CA PRO A 358 -15.22 26.54 13.47
C PRO A 358 -16.23 27.40 14.25
N CYS A 359 -16.08 28.73 14.23
CA CYS A 359 -16.98 29.59 15.02
C CYS A 359 -18.44 29.42 14.59
N TYR A 360 -18.65 29.17 13.29
CA TYR A 360 -19.94 29.11 12.64
C TYR A 360 -19.94 28.00 11.60
N VAL A 361 -20.90 27.09 11.71
CA VAL A 361 -21.10 25.98 10.77
C VAL A 361 -22.45 26.15 10.10
N LYS A 362 -22.44 26.39 8.79
CA LYS A 362 -23.64 26.37 7.96
C LYS A 362 -23.85 24.97 7.42
N GLY A 363 -25.08 24.59 7.10
CA GLY A 363 -25.28 23.32 6.42
C GLY A 363 -26.62 23.18 5.72
N SER A 364 -26.81 22.01 5.13
CA SER A 364 -28.03 21.61 4.45
C SER A 364 -28.39 20.17 4.84
N THR A 365 -29.69 19.86 4.81
CA THR A 365 -30.23 18.51 5.08
C THR A 365 -30.02 17.51 3.93
N SER A 366 -29.28 17.88 2.88
CA SER A 366 -28.91 16.98 1.79
C SER A 366 -28.16 15.75 2.31
N SER A 367 -28.47 14.57 1.75
CA SER A 367 -27.89 13.30 2.17
C SER A 367 -26.51 13.01 1.60
N THR A 368 -26.06 13.73 0.56
CA THR A 368 -24.71 13.56 -0.01
C THR A 368 -23.69 14.24 0.89
N PRO A 369 -22.79 13.48 1.55
CA PRO A 369 -21.89 14.04 2.53
C PRO A 369 -20.86 14.96 1.87
N PHE A 370 -20.70 16.16 2.43
CA PHE A 370 -19.76 17.16 1.95
C PHE A 370 -19.35 18.06 3.11
N LEU A 371 -18.06 18.33 3.21
CA LEU A 371 -17.51 19.30 4.15
C LEU A 371 -16.68 20.32 3.40
N ASN A 372 -17.07 21.59 3.47
CA ASN A 372 -16.19 22.69 3.19
C ASN A 372 -15.67 23.22 4.53
N THR A 373 -14.35 23.25 4.70
CA THR A 373 -13.73 23.56 5.99
C THR A 373 -13.69 25.05 6.33
N GLY A 374 -13.77 25.93 5.33
CA GLY A 374 -13.53 27.36 5.49
C GLY A 374 -12.10 27.69 5.95
N ARG A 375 -11.76 28.99 5.95
CA ARG A 375 -10.38 29.42 6.21
C ARG A 375 -9.88 29.15 7.63
N GLN A 376 -10.79 28.92 8.58
CA GLN A 376 -10.46 28.62 9.99
C GLN A 376 -9.64 27.34 10.14
N PHE A 377 -9.78 26.39 9.21
CA PHE A 377 -8.95 25.18 9.15
C PHE A 377 -7.45 25.50 9.14
N TYR A 378 -7.07 26.55 8.43
CA TYR A 378 -5.67 26.90 8.20
C TYR A 378 -4.98 27.50 9.43
N ALA A 379 -5.73 27.85 10.48
CA ALA A 379 -5.16 28.28 11.76
C ALA A 379 -4.36 27.16 12.46
N GLY A 380 -4.67 25.89 12.17
CA GLY A 380 -4.07 24.73 12.84
C GLY A 380 -3.60 23.64 11.88
N PHE A 381 -3.91 23.76 10.60
CA PHE A 381 -3.46 22.82 9.57
C PHE A 381 -2.81 23.55 8.39
N ASN A 382 -1.74 22.96 7.88
CA ASN A 382 -1.19 23.29 6.58
C ASN A 382 -1.81 22.35 5.54
N TYR A 383 -2.18 22.85 4.36
CA TYR A 383 -2.73 22.05 3.27
C TYR A 383 -1.71 21.91 2.15
N LEU A 384 -1.43 20.68 1.73
CA LEU A 384 -0.52 20.36 0.63
C LEU A 384 -1.31 19.82 -0.56
N PHE A 385 -0.95 20.24 -1.77
CA PHE A 385 -1.43 19.63 -3.00
C PHE A 385 -0.28 19.31 -3.97
N ASP A 386 -0.22 18.06 -4.41
CA ASP A 386 0.66 17.53 -5.44
C ASP A 386 -0.19 17.16 -6.68
N PRO A 387 -0.19 18.00 -7.72
CA PRO A 387 -0.98 17.76 -8.92
C PRO A 387 -0.39 16.69 -9.85
N VAL A 388 0.89 16.37 -9.70
CA VAL A 388 1.60 15.43 -10.57
C VAL A 388 1.27 14.00 -10.17
N ASN A 389 1.35 13.73 -8.88
CA ASN A 389 1.09 12.40 -8.34
C ASN A 389 -0.33 12.25 -7.79
N GLY A 390 -1.08 13.35 -7.69
CA GLY A 390 -2.46 13.34 -7.21
C GLY A 390 -2.58 13.12 -5.73
N PHE A 391 -1.74 13.79 -4.95
CA PHE A 391 -1.84 13.75 -3.50
C PHE A 391 -2.38 15.07 -2.96
N ALA A 392 -3.36 14.98 -2.08
CA ALA A 392 -3.69 16.07 -1.17
C ALA A 392 -3.25 15.65 0.24
N GLY A 393 -2.70 16.59 1.01
CA GLY A 393 -2.25 16.30 2.35
C GLY A 393 -2.50 17.42 3.33
N TYR A 394 -2.42 17.09 4.61
CA TYR A 394 -2.52 18.06 5.70
C TYR A 394 -1.54 17.73 6.82
N GLY A 395 -0.94 18.77 7.38
CA GLY A 395 0.01 18.68 8.48
C GLY A 395 -0.36 19.66 9.58
N LEU A 396 0.01 19.37 10.83
CA LEU A 396 -0.22 20.32 11.93
C LEU A 396 0.58 21.59 11.71
N SER A 397 -0.06 22.74 11.86
CA SER A 397 0.62 24.03 11.93
C SER A 397 1.31 24.19 13.28
N ALA A 398 2.51 24.78 13.27
CA ALA A 398 3.27 25.08 14.49
C ALA A 398 2.60 26.18 15.36
N SER A 399 1.61 26.91 14.83
CA SER A 399 1.11 28.15 15.44
C SER A 399 -0.18 28.04 16.28
N GLY A 400 -0.82 26.87 16.43
CA GLY A 400 -2.27 26.89 16.71
C GLY A 400 -2.94 25.84 17.59
N LEU A 401 -2.23 24.95 18.29
CA LEU A 401 -2.90 23.94 19.12
C LEU A 401 -2.51 24.02 20.59
N THR A 402 -3.28 24.80 21.36
CA THR A 402 -3.39 24.63 22.81
C THR A 402 -4.41 23.51 23.09
N THR A 403 -3.91 22.27 23.14
CA THR A 403 -4.40 21.18 24.03
C THR A 403 -5.72 20.41 23.79
N SER A 404 -6.32 20.30 22.58
CA SER A 404 -7.51 19.40 22.43
C SER A 404 -7.68 18.66 21.09
N ALA A 405 -6.63 18.55 20.27
CA ALA A 405 -6.68 17.91 18.96
C ALA A 405 -5.79 16.67 18.87
N THR A 406 -6.31 15.57 18.32
CA THR A 406 -5.47 14.42 17.91
C THR A 406 -5.47 14.32 16.40
N LEU A 407 -4.30 14.55 15.80
CA LEU A 407 -4.04 14.16 14.42
C LEU A 407 -3.31 12.81 14.46
N ASN A 408 -3.92 11.78 13.88
CA ASN A 408 -3.25 10.52 13.62
C ASN A 408 -2.87 10.51 12.14
N PRO A 409 -1.62 10.87 11.78
CA PRO A 409 -1.24 10.95 10.39
C PRO A 409 -1.30 9.57 9.72
N MET A 410 -1.96 9.53 8.58
CA MET A 410 -2.22 8.32 7.81
C MET A 410 -2.09 8.59 6.32
N LEU A 411 -1.76 7.54 5.58
CA LEU A 411 -1.70 7.52 4.13
C LEU A 411 -2.90 6.76 3.56
N ALA A 412 -3.88 7.46 3.01
CA ALA A 412 -5.02 6.84 2.32
C ALA A 412 -4.69 6.63 0.83
N LEU A 413 -4.76 5.38 0.37
CA LEU A 413 -4.23 4.93 -0.91
C LEU A 413 -5.27 4.26 -1.79
N THR A 414 -5.11 4.41 -3.09
CA THR A 414 -5.88 3.70 -4.11
C THR A 414 -5.13 3.74 -5.45
N GLY A 415 -5.45 2.82 -6.36
CA GLY A 415 -4.87 2.82 -7.69
C GLY A 415 -3.38 2.45 -7.71
N THR A 416 -2.68 2.81 -8.79
CA THR A 416 -1.25 2.49 -8.93
C THR A 416 -0.39 3.62 -8.39
N LEU A 417 0.47 3.30 -7.42
CA LEU A 417 1.42 4.21 -6.83
C LEU A 417 2.84 3.83 -7.26
N ALA A 418 3.48 4.72 -8.02
CA ALA A 418 4.90 4.60 -8.34
C ALA A 418 5.73 5.07 -7.16
N LEU A 419 6.37 4.14 -6.46
CA LEU A 419 7.23 4.44 -5.32
C LEU A 419 8.69 4.51 -5.76
N ARG A 420 9.40 5.53 -5.26
CA ARG A 420 10.83 5.74 -5.53
C ARG A 420 11.70 4.80 -4.71
N ASN A 421 12.87 4.43 -5.22
CA ASN A 421 13.83 3.64 -4.46
C ASN A 421 14.19 4.31 -3.12
N GLY A 422 14.24 3.51 -2.06
CA GLY A 422 14.49 3.97 -0.69
C GLY A 422 13.26 4.60 -0.04
N PHE A 423 12.06 4.41 -0.59
CA PHE A 423 10.83 4.87 0.04
C PHE A 423 10.71 4.29 1.46
N THR A 424 10.41 5.12 2.43
CA THR A 424 10.11 4.67 3.80
C THR A 424 8.87 5.38 4.30
N THR A 425 8.07 4.74 5.14
CA THR A 425 7.04 5.40 5.93
C THR A 425 6.80 4.60 7.20
N ASP A 426 6.55 5.30 8.30
CA ASP A 426 6.08 4.75 9.57
C ASP A 426 4.63 5.17 9.87
N PHE A 427 3.99 5.90 8.96
CA PHE A 427 2.55 6.16 9.02
C PHE A 427 1.75 4.89 8.76
N ASP A 428 0.62 4.80 9.45
CA ASP A 428 -0.42 3.86 9.05
C ASP A 428 -0.89 4.22 7.64
N ALA A 429 -1.32 3.21 6.89
CA ALA A 429 -1.92 3.39 5.59
C ALA A 429 -3.31 2.76 5.56
N TYR A 430 -4.16 3.28 4.69
CA TYR A 430 -5.52 2.83 4.51
C TYR A 430 -5.82 2.66 3.02
N LEU A 431 -6.07 1.43 2.59
CA LEU A 431 -6.39 1.09 1.19
C LEU A 431 -7.87 1.36 0.94
N MET A 432 -8.18 2.56 0.43
CA MET A 432 -9.54 2.98 0.07
C MET A 432 -10.12 2.12 -1.07
N GLY A 433 -9.25 1.55 -1.89
CA GLY A 433 -9.57 0.62 -2.95
C GLY A 433 -8.33 -0.20 -3.31
N ASN A 434 -8.45 -1.00 -4.36
CA ASN A 434 -7.31 -1.80 -4.83
C ASN A 434 -6.12 -0.89 -5.14
N THR A 435 -5.00 -1.18 -4.50
CA THR A 435 -3.79 -0.38 -4.54
C THR A 435 -2.64 -1.22 -5.07
N THR A 436 -1.89 -0.68 -6.02
CA THR A 436 -0.72 -1.32 -6.61
C THR A 436 0.53 -0.52 -6.26
N PHE A 437 1.48 -1.12 -5.56
CA PHE A 437 2.82 -0.57 -5.39
C PHE A 437 3.69 -1.00 -6.56
N SER A 438 4.01 -0.03 -7.41
CA SER A 438 4.97 -0.15 -8.49
C SER A 438 6.29 0.50 -8.04
N GLN A 439 7.15 -0.29 -7.40
CA GLN A 439 8.37 0.20 -6.77
C GLN A 439 9.57 0.06 -7.72
N THR A 440 10.43 1.08 -7.76
CA THR A 440 11.80 0.94 -8.28
C THR A 440 12.76 0.65 -7.12
N GLY A 441 13.46 -0.48 -7.10
CA GLY A 441 14.31 -0.83 -5.94
C GLY A 441 13.50 -1.20 -4.69
N THR A 442 13.79 -0.62 -3.51
CA THR A 442 13.18 -1.02 -2.23
C THR A 442 12.33 0.08 -1.59
N GLY A 443 11.13 -0.27 -1.13
CA GLY A 443 10.26 0.56 -0.27
C GLY A 443 9.97 -0.12 1.07
N THR A 444 9.70 0.65 2.14
CA THR A 444 9.42 0.13 3.49
C THR A 444 8.20 0.80 4.11
N PHE A 445 7.24 -0.01 4.54
CA PHE A 445 6.08 0.42 5.32
C PHE A 445 6.17 -0.20 6.72
N SER A 446 6.32 0.65 7.73
CA SER A 446 6.44 0.25 9.13
C SER A 446 5.14 0.41 9.90
N GLY A 447 4.26 1.32 9.47
CA GLY A 447 2.91 1.45 10.02
C GLY A 447 1.96 0.34 9.56
N THR A 448 0.79 0.29 10.17
CA THR A 448 -0.28 -0.65 9.85
C THR A 448 -0.97 -0.24 8.55
N ILE A 449 -1.06 -1.16 7.60
CA ILE A 449 -1.89 -1.02 6.40
C ILE A 449 -3.26 -1.67 6.65
N SER A 450 -4.32 -0.90 6.50
CA SER A 450 -5.71 -1.29 6.77
C SER A 450 -6.62 -0.99 5.58
N GLY A 451 -7.93 -1.26 5.70
CA GLY A 451 -8.94 -0.88 4.70
C GLY A 451 -9.44 -2.01 3.80
N PRO A 452 -10.52 -1.76 3.03
CA PRO A 452 -11.18 -2.80 2.23
C PRO A 452 -10.40 -3.20 0.97
N GLY A 453 -9.49 -2.34 0.50
CA GLY A 453 -8.76 -2.55 -0.74
C GLY A 453 -7.79 -3.74 -0.72
N GLY A 454 -7.57 -4.34 -1.89
CA GLY A 454 -6.50 -5.31 -2.10
C GLY A 454 -5.16 -4.62 -2.34
N LEU A 455 -4.06 -5.26 -1.94
CA LEU A 455 -2.70 -4.77 -2.17
C LEU A 455 -2.01 -5.59 -3.26
N THR A 456 -1.50 -4.93 -4.31
CA THR A 456 -0.66 -5.56 -5.33
C THR A 456 0.76 -5.03 -5.24
N ILE A 457 1.75 -5.92 -5.21
CA ILE A 457 3.16 -5.55 -5.38
C ILE A 457 3.55 -5.91 -6.83
N SER A 458 3.73 -4.90 -7.68
CA SER A 458 3.93 -5.09 -9.13
C SER A 458 5.35 -4.88 -9.63
N GLY A 459 6.25 -4.42 -8.77
CA GLY A 459 7.65 -4.18 -9.12
C GLY A 459 8.48 -3.92 -7.87
N GLY A 460 9.79 -4.16 -7.96
CA GLY A 460 10.73 -3.88 -6.89
C GLY A 460 10.50 -4.74 -5.64
N THR A 461 11.03 -4.27 -4.51
CA THR A 461 10.90 -4.90 -3.19
C THR A 461 10.11 -3.99 -2.26
N VAL A 462 9.07 -4.51 -1.62
CA VAL A 462 8.32 -3.80 -0.57
C VAL A 462 8.50 -4.56 0.75
N ASN A 463 9.02 -3.89 1.77
CA ASN A 463 9.09 -4.39 3.13
C ASN A 463 7.80 -3.99 3.86
N LEU A 464 7.03 -4.96 4.34
CA LEU A 464 5.91 -4.72 5.26
C LEU A 464 6.33 -5.19 6.66
N LEU A 465 6.53 -4.24 7.57
CA LEU A 465 7.00 -4.51 8.93
C LEU A 465 5.86 -4.45 9.96
N GLY A 466 4.77 -3.73 9.66
CA GLY A 466 3.59 -3.61 10.51
C GLY A 466 2.65 -4.81 10.46
N SER A 467 1.78 -4.93 11.45
CA SER A 467 0.67 -5.91 11.48
C SER A 467 -0.51 -5.38 10.69
N ASN A 468 -0.68 -5.84 9.46
CA ASN A 468 -1.63 -5.28 8.50
C ASN A 468 -3.02 -5.93 8.59
N THR A 469 -4.06 -5.15 8.34
CA THR A 469 -5.47 -5.53 8.51
C THR A 469 -6.32 -5.30 7.26
N PHE A 470 -5.72 -4.91 6.12
CA PHE A 470 -6.47 -4.77 4.87
C PHE A 470 -7.12 -6.10 4.46
N THR A 471 -8.35 -6.03 3.95
CA THR A 471 -9.19 -7.22 3.74
C THR A 471 -9.29 -7.65 2.29
N GLY A 472 -8.89 -6.81 1.34
CA GLY A 472 -9.04 -7.10 -0.08
C GLY A 472 -8.13 -8.19 -0.62
N GLY A 473 -7.17 -8.68 0.17
CA GLY A 473 -6.19 -9.70 -0.22
C GLY A 473 -4.87 -9.11 -0.75
N LEU A 474 -3.90 -9.98 -0.99
CA LEU A 474 -2.56 -9.63 -1.45
C LEU A 474 -2.26 -10.28 -2.82
N TRP A 475 -1.67 -9.51 -3.74
CA TRP A 475 -1.20 -9.96 -5.05
C TRP A 475 0.28 -9.68 -5.25
N LEU A 476 1.02 -10.68 -5.70
CA LEU A 476 2.46 -10.60 -6.00
C LEU A 476 2.64 -10.83 -7.49
N ALA A 477 2.69 -9.73 -8.26
CA ALA A 477 2.84 -9.79 -9.71
C ALA A 477 4.31 -9.95 -10.12
N SER A 478 4.54 -10.35 -11.37
CA SER A 478 5.88 -10.52 -11.95
C SER A 478 6.74 -9.27 -11.74
N GLY A 479 7.96 -9.47 -11.25
CA GLY A 479 8.90 -8.40 -10.89
C GLY A 479 8.69 -7.79 -9.51
N GLY A 480 7.59 -8.10 -8.81
CA GLY A 480 7.33 -7.68 -7.44
C GLY A 480 7.84 -8.68 -6.40
N THR A 481 8.49 -8.16 -5.36
CA THR A 481 8.91 -8.92 -4.17
C THR A 481 8.30 -8.30 -2.92
N LEU A 482 7.55 -9.07 -2.15
CA LEU A 482 7.15 -8.71 -0.79
C LEU A 482 8.12 -9.31 0.21
N ARG A 483 8.63 -8.50 1.14
CA ARG A 483 9.38 -8.94 2.32
C ARG A 483 8.49 -8.85 3.55
N ALA A 484 8.27 -9.99 4.20
CA ALA A 484 7.38 -10.13 5.36
C ALA A 484 8.02 -11.01 6.44
N GLY A 485 7.79 -10.65 7.71
CA GLY A 485 8.29 -11.38 8.88
C GLY A 485 7.20 -12.10 9.68
N SER A 486 5.93 -11.98 9.29
CA SER A 486 4.79 -12.59 9.95
C SER A 486 3.62 -12.75 8.98
N ASP A 487 2.66 -13.62 9.31
CA ASP A 487 1.40 -13.74 8.54
C ASP A 487 0.64 -12.42 8.54
N ALA A 488 0.51 -11.77 9.70
CA ALA A 488 -0.18 -10.50 9.87
C ALA A 488 0.39 -9.38 8.98
N ALA A 489 1.68 -9.41 8.63
CA ALA A 489 2.26 -8.45 7.68
C ALA A 489 1.63 -8.53 6.27
N MET A 490 0.92 -9.59 5.92
CA MET A 490 0.29 -9.76 4.60
C MET A 490 -1.19 -9.33 4.56
N GLY A 491 -1.72 -8.72 5.62
CA GLY A 491 -3.12 -8.28 5.71
C GLY A 491 -3.99 -9.25 6.52
N ALA A 492 -5.30 -9.06 6.51
CA ALA A 492 -6.24 -9.93 7.23
C ALA A 492 -6.18 -11.37 6.71
N ALA A 493 -6.25 -12.37 7.61
CA ALA A 493 -6.11 -13.78 7.25
C ALA A 493 -7.18 -14.32 6.28
N ALA A 494 -8.36 -13.69 6.23
CA ALA A 494 -9.39 -14.00 5.25
C ALA A 494 -8.99 -13.59 3.81
N GLY A 495 -8.07 -12.63 3.67
CA GLY A 495 -7.47 -12.22 2.41
C GLY A 495 -6.34 -13.16 2.01
N GLY A 496 -6.49 -13.87 0.90
CA GLY A 496 -5.47 -14.78 0.38
C GLY A 496 -4.22 -14.09 -0.18
N VAL A 497 -3.17 -14.88 -0.43
CA VAL A 497 -1.96 -14.48 -1.16
C VAL A 497 -2.02 -15.07 -2.57
N ASN A 498 -2.03 -14.19 -3.56
CA ASN A 498 -2.20 -14.54 -4.96
C ASN A 498 -0.92 -14.20 -5.74
N PHE A 499 -0.28 -15.20 -6.32
CA PHE A 499 0.92 -15.00 -7.12
C PHE A 499 0.58 -14.89 -8.60
N ALA A 500 1.25 -13.99 -9.30
CA ALA A 500 1.25 -13.86 -10.76
C ALA A 500 2.69 -13.65 -11.26
N GLY A 501 3.61 -14.49 -10.76
CA GLY A 501 5.05 -14.46 -11.05
C GLY A 501 5.91 -13.73 -10.00
N GLY A 502 5.31 -13.15 -8.97
CA GLY A 502 6.03 -12.44 -7.91
C GLY A 502 6.69 -13.34 -6.86
N THR A 503 7.37 -12.72 -5.90
CA THR A 503 8.10 -13.39 -4.81
C THR A 503 7.60 -12.95 -3.43
N LEU A 504 7.39 -13.92 -2.54
CA LEU A 504 7.31 -13.71 -1.10
C LEU A 504 8.67 -14.09 -0.50
N GLN A 505 9.37 -13.12 0.08
CA GLN A 505 10.65 -13.31 0.74
C GLN A 505 10.49 -13.19 2.27
N ALA A 506 10.89 -14.23 2.99
CA ALA A 506 10.79 -14.24 4.45
C ALA A 506 11.89 -13.39 5.11
N THR A 507 11.54 -12.60 6.11
CA THR A 507 12.50 -11.90 6.98
C THR A 507 12.60 -12.53 8.38
N ALA A 508 11.68 -13.44 8.71
CA ALA A 508 11.67 -14.29 9.90
C ALA A 508 10.90 -15.59 9.59
N GLY A 509 10.91 -16.57 10.50
CA GLY A 509 10.10 -17.77 10.36
C GLY A 509 8.65 -17.55 10.79
N PHE A 510 7.68 -17.99 9.99
CA PHE A 510 6.25 -17.89 10.30
C PHE A 510 5.39 -18.90 9.53
N ALA A 511 4.16 -19.11 10.00
CA ALA A 511 3.15 -19.92 9.32
C ALA A 511 2.26 -19.03 8.43
N ILE A 512 1.83 -19.56 7.29
CA ILE A 512 0.87 -18.95 6.38
C ILE A 512 -0.43 -19.73 6.52
N ASP A 513 -1.41 -19.12 7.18
CA ASP A 513 -2.70 -19.74 7.54
C ASP A 513 -3.84 -19.29 6.61
N ARG A 514 -3.50 -18.51 5.59
CA ARG A 514 -4.42 -17.92 4.60
C ARG A 514 -4.37 -18.68 3.26
N PRO A 515 -5.44 -18.61 2.44
CA PRO A 515 -5.45 -19.22 1.11
C PRO A 515 -4.28 -18.74 0.24
N VAL A 516 -3.67 -19.66 -0.50
CA VAL A 516 -2.57 -19.38 -1.43
C VAL A 516 -2.96 -19.85 -2.84
N THR A 517 -2.85 -18.94 -3.81
CA THR A 517 -3.15 -19.23 -5.22
C THR A 517 -1.97 -18.85 -6.11
N LEU A 518 -1.56 -19.76 -6.99
CA LEU A 518 -0.55 -19.54 -8.03
C LEU A 518 -1.25 -19.31 -9.37
N GLY A 519 -1.36 -18.06 -9.81
CA GLY A 519 -1.83 -17.70 -11.15
C GLY A 519 -0.87 -18.19 -12.24
N SER A 520 -1.19 -17.96 -13.50
CA SER A 520 -0.44 -18.53 -14.65
C SER A 520 1.06 -18.21 -14.66
N GLY A 521 1.49 -17.09 -14.07
CA GLY A 521 2.89 -16.72 -13.90
C GLY A 521 3.64 -17.53 -12.83
N GLY A 522 2.96 -18.38 -12.06
CA GLY A 522 3.52 -19.09 -10.91
C GLY A 522 3.77 -18.17 -9.71
N GLY A 523 4.54 -18.66 -8.74
CA GLY A 523 4.96 -17.89 -7.57
C GLY A 523 6.22 -18.42 -6.93
N THR A 524 7.00 -17.50 -6.34
CA THR A 524 8.25 -17.85 -5.64
C THR A 524 8.11 -17.63 -4.14
N PHE A 525 8.43 -18.68 -3.37
CA PHE A 525 8.66 -18.60 -1.94
C PHE A 525 10.15 -18.58 -1.68
N ASP A 526 10.70 -17.40 -1.39
CA ASP A 526 12.08 -17.23 -0.97
C ASP A 526 12.16 -17.26 0.56
N THR A 527 12.61 -18.40 1.09
CA THR A 527 12.76 -18.58 2.53
C THR A 527 13.86 -17.71 3.14
N ASN A 528 14.84 -17.25 2.35
CA ASN A 528 15.94 -16.40 2.82
C ASN A 528 16.56 -16.87 4.16
N GLY A 529 16.75 -18.19 4.30
CA GLY A 529 17.32 -18.83 5.51
C GLY A 529 16.33 -19.14 6.64
N ASN A 530 15.06 -18.74 6.52
CA ASN A 530 14.02 -18.93 7.53
C ASN A 530 13.12 -20.16 7.25
N GLU A 531 12.26 -20.51 8.20
CA GLU A 531 11.20 -21.50 7.99
C GLU A 531 9.87 -20.82 7.66
N LEU A 532 9.31 -21.14 6.49
CA LEU A 532 7.94 -20.84 6.11
C LEU A 532 7.10 -22.11 6.18
N LEU A 533 5.97 -22.05 6.89
CA LEU A 533 5.02 -23.17 6.98
C LEU A 533 3.70 -22.79 6.32
N VAL A 534 3.40 -23.33 5.15
CA VAL A 534 2.09 -23.13 4.49
C VAL A 534 1.13 -24.19 5.02
N ARG A 535 0.16 -23.77 5.85
CA ARG A 535 -0.79 -24.70 6.47
C ARG A 535 -1.97 -25.07 5.59
N THR A 536 -2.31 -24.19 4.63
CA THR A 536 -3.39 -24.42 3.67
C THR A 536 -2.90 -25.17 2.43
N ALA A 537 -3.82 -25.76 1.68
CA ALA A 537 -3.52 -26.23 0.33
C ALA A 537 -3.20 -25.04 -0.60
N ILE A 538 -2.22 -25.21 -1.48
CA ILE A 538 -1.90 -24.27 -2.57
C ILE A 538 -2.66 -24.71 -3.83
N SER A 539 -3.30 -23.77 -4.51
CA SER A 539 -4.08 -24.00 -5.73
C SER A 539 -3.64 -23.09 -6.89
N GLY A 540 -4.27 -23.20 -8.06
CA GLY A 540 -4.08 -22.30 -9.21
C GLY A 540 -3.47 -22.96 -10.45
N SER A 541 -3.25 -22.21 -11.51
CA SER A 541 -2.75 -22.73 -12.79
C SER A 541 -1.22 -22.71 -12.93
N GLY A 542 -0.52 -21.91 -12.13
CA GLY A 542 0.93 -21.74 -12.21
C GLY A 542 1.74 -22.75 -11.42
N GLY A 543 3.07 -22.61 -11.52
CA GLY A 543 4.04 -23.44 -10.81
C GLY A 543 4.55 -22.80 -9.52
N LEU A 544 5.01 -23.66 -8.61
CA LEU A 544 5.64 -23.27 -7.35
C LEU A 544 7.17 -23.25 -7.52
N THR A 545 7.81 -22.15 -7.11
CA THR A 545 9.27 -22.08 -7.00
C THR A 545 9.68 -21.91 -5.55
N LYS A 546 10.51 -22.83 -5.06
CA LYS A 546 11.18 -22.76 -3.75
C LYS A 546 12.57 -22.16 -3.91
N ALA A 547 12.80 -21.04 -3.24
CA ALA A 547 14.09 -20.35 -3.15
C ALA A 547 14.52 -20.11 -1.68
N GLY A 548 15.72 -19.56 -1.51
CA GLY A 548 16.33 -19.33 -0.21
C GLY A 548 16.80 -20.62 0.48
N THR A 549 17.77 -20.48 1.38
CA THR A 549 18.45 -21.61 2.03
C THR A 549 17.65 -22.28 3.16
N GLY A 550 16.50 -21.74 3.54
CA GLY A 550 15.67 -22.24 4.64
C GLY A 550 14.64 -23.29 4.21
N PHE A 551 13.65 -23.52 5.08
CA PHE A 551 12.61 -24.54 4.90
C PHE A 551 11.30 -23.91 4.39
N LEU A 552 10.72 -24.50 3.35
CA LEU A 552 9.31 -24.31 3.02
C LEU A 552 8.60 -25.62 3.33
N THR A 553 7.77 -25.64 4.35
CA THR A 553 6.98 -26.81 4.72
C THR A 553 5.55 -26.65 4.19
N LEU A 554 5.08 -27.59 3.37
CA LEU A 554 3.71 -27.63 2.86
C LEU A 554 2.89 -28.62 3.68
N SER A 555 1.75 -28.19 4.24
CA SER A 555 0.88 -29.07 5.04
C SER A 555 -0.36 -29.58 4.32
N GLY A 556 -0.74 -28.93 3.21
CA GLY A 556 -1.96 -29.28 2.46
C GLY A 556 -1.73 -30.29 1.33
N THR A 557 -2.83 -30.85 0.84
CA THR A 557 -2.90 -31.53 -0.48
C THR A 557 -2.92 -30.46 -1.57
N ASN A 558 -1.80 -30.24 -2.24
CA ASN A 558 -1.68 -29.13 -3.19
C ASN A 558 -2.23 -29.51 -4.58
N SER A 559 -2.91 -28.55 -5.22
CA SER A 559 -3.66 -28.75 -6.48
C SER A 559 -3.31 -27.73 -7.57
N TYR A 560 -2.21 -26.98 -7.42
CA TYR A 560 -1.71 -26.11 -8.48
C TYR A 560 -1.29 -26.94 -9.71
N GLN A 561 -1.51 -26.41 -10.92
CA GLN A 561 -1.36 -27.20 -12.15
C GLN A 561 0.05 -27.13 -12.75
N GLY A 562 0.81 -26.07 -12.46
CA GLY A 562 2.20 -25.96 -12.91
C GLY A 562 3.16 -26.87 -12.13
N GLY A 563 4.41 -26.92 -12.58
CA GLY A 563 5.44 -27.72 -11.92
C GLY A 563 5.90 -27.16 -10.56
N THR A 564 6.64 -27.98 -9.83
CA THR A 564 7.36 -27.60 -8.60
C THR A 564 8.84 -27.50 -8.91
N THR A 565 9.45 -26.35 -8.66
CA THR A 565 10.88 -26.11 -8.85
C THR A 565 11.55 -25.82 -7.52
N ILE A 566 12.62 -26.53 -7.20
CA ILE A 566 13.45 -26.31 -6.00
C ILE A 566 14.81 -25.79 -6.46
N ASN A 567 15.10 -24.53 -6.12
CA ASN A 567 16.36 -23.86 -6.47
C ASN A 567 17.32 -23.76 -5.27
N ALA A 568 16.83 -23.82 -4.02
CA ALA A 568 17.66 -23.78 -2.82
C ALA A 568 16.89 -24.23 -1.57
N GLY A 569 17.64 -24.57 -0.50
CA GLY A 569 17.10 -24.96 0.80
C GLY A 569 16.26 -26.24 0.73
N THR A 570 15.28 -26.37 1.61
CA THR A 570 14.45 -27.58 1.70
C THR A 570 12.97 -27.27 1.42
N LEU A 571 12.37 -27.98 0.47
CA LEU A 571 10.92 -28.14 0.38
C LEU A 571 10.54 -29.40 1.17
N ARG A 572 9.76 -29.25 2.23
CA ARG A 572 9.34 -30.35 3.11
C ARG A 572 7.83 -30.57 3.01
N LEU A 573 7.40 -31.83 3.00
CA LEU A 573 5.98 -32.18 3.12
C LEU A 573 5.65 -32.50 4.59
N ALA A 574 4.56 -31.95 5.13
CA ALA A 574 4.03 -32.43 6.41
C ALA A 574 3.34 -33.79 6.22
N ALA A 575 3.01 -34.48 7.32
CA ALA A 575 2.27 -35.74 7.25
C ALA A 575 0.92 -35.54 6.53
N GLY A 576 0.67 -36.32 5.47
CA GLY A 576 -0.54 -36.24 4.66
C GLY A 576 -0.53 -35.13 3.59
N ALA A 577 0.53 -34.33 3.51
CA ALA A 577 0.69 -33.33 2.47
C ALA A 577 1.15 -33.97 1.14
N SER A 578 0.81 -33.35 0.02
CA SER A 578 1.20 -33.85 -1.30
C SER A 578 1.53 -32.73 -2.28
N LEU A 579 2.43 -33.01 -3.22
CA LEU A 579 2.59 -32.22 -4.44
C LEU A 579 1.50 -32.60 -5.46
N PRO A 580 1.25 -31.78 -6.49
CA PRO A 580 0.39 -32.15 -7.61
C PRO A 580 0.93 -33.36 -8.36
N THR A 581 0.09 -34.38 -8.56
CA THR A 581 0.50 -35.68 -9.10
C THR A 581 0.90 -35.66 -10.58
N THR A 582 0.39 -34.70 -11.34
CA THR A 582 0.68 -34.52 -12.77
C THR A 582 1.74 -33.45 -13.05
N GLY A 583 2.11 -32.66 -12.04
CA GLY A 583 3.09 -31.59 -12.18
C GLY A 583 4.51 -32.12 -12.37
N ALA A 584 5.32 -31.44 -13.17
CA ALA A 584 6.75 -31.70 -13.25
C ALA A 584 7.43 -31.32 -11.92
N LEU A 585 8.35 -32.14 -11.44
CA LEU A 585 9.25 -31.80 -10.33
C LEU A 585 10.64 -31.51 -10.90
N THR A 586 11.15 -30.29 -10.67
CA THR A 586 12.50 -29.88 -11.03
C THR A 586 13.29 -29.58 -9.75
N VAL A 587 14.32 -30.35 -9.47
CA VAL A 587 15.23 -30.09 -8.34
C VAL A 587 16.55 -29.61 -8.92
N ASN A 588 16.75 -28.30 -9.00
CA ASN A 588 17.99 -27.73 -9.54
C ASN A 588 19.11 -27.75 -8.48
N ALA A 589 18.73 -27.49 -7.23
CA ALA A 589 19.56 -27.62 -6.04
C ALA A 589 18.65 -27.79 -4.81
N GLY A 590 19.24 -27.84 -3.61
CA GLY A 590 18.49 -28.02 -2.37
C GLY A 590 17.93 -29.44 -2.21
N THR A 591 16.85 -29.57 -1.43
CA THR A 591 16.29 -30.86 -1.02
C THR A 591 14.76 -30.87 -1.13
N LEU A 592 14.20 -31.92 -1.73
CA LEU A 592 12.84 -32.35 -1.43
C LEU A 592 12.89 -33.36 -0.28
N ASP A 593 12.33 -33.01 0.86
CA ASP A 593 12.13 -33.90 2.00
C ASP A 593 10.69 -34.39 2.01
N VAL A 594 10.48 -35.66 1.65
CA VAL A 594 9.13 -36.24 1.60
C VAL A 594 8.58 -36.56 2.98
N ASN A 595 9.44 -36.65 4.00
CA ASN A 595 9.08 -36.74 5.41
C ASN A 595 7.96 -37.77 5.70
N GLY A 596 8.11 -38.98 5.16
CA GLY A 596 7.17 -40.09 5.36
C GLY A 596 5.99 -40.16 4.39
N ASN A 597 5.91 -39.26 3.40
CA ASN A 597 4.86 -39.27 2.38
C ASN A 597 5.33 -39.96 1.09
N ASP A 598 4.49 -40.81 0.53
CA ASP A 598 4.64 -41.25 -0.87
C ASP A 598 4.34 -40.07 -1.80
N VAL A 599 5.20 -39.88 -2.80
CA VAL A 599 5.11 -38.74 -3.73
C VAL A 599 4.96 -39.26 -5.15
N THR A 600 3.97 -38.74 -5.89
CA THR A 600 3.83 -38.97 -7.33
C THR A 600 4.02 -37.66 -8.08
N VAL A 601 4.77 -37.69 -9.19
CA VAL A 601 5.02 -36.53 -10.06
C VAL A 601 4.88 -36.91 -11.53
N GLY A 602 4.58 -35.93 -12.39
CA GLY A 602 4.45 -36.14 -13.84
C GLY A 602 5.79 -36.36 -14.53
N SER A 603 6.85 -35.70 -14.08
CA SER A 603 8.23 -35.92 -14.55
C SER A 603 9.21 -35.48 -13.47
N LEU A 604 10.45 -35.95 -13.57
CA LEU A 604 11.53 -35.58 -12.65
C LEU A 604 12.74 -35.08 -13.45
N ALA A 605 13.08 -33.81 -13.24
CA ALA A 605 14.22 -33.16 -13.86
C ALA A 605 15.09 -32.47 -12.80
N GLY A 606 16.29 -32.04 -13.21
CA GLY A 606 17.13 -31.20 -12.37
C GLY A 606 18.62 -31.37 -12.63
N GLY A 607 19.34 -30.25 -12.54
CA GLY A 607 20.81 -30.23 -12.67
C GLY A 607 21.57 -30.67 -11.40
N GLY A 608 20.88 -30.88 -10.26
CA GLY A 608 21.50 -31.20 -8.99
C GLY A 608 20.50 -31.43 -7.84
N GLY A 609 20.97 -31.32 -6.59
CA GLY A 609 20.12 -31.43 -5.39
C GLY A 609 19.80 -32.86 -4.93
N THR A 610 18.92 -32.96 -3.93
CA THR A 610 18.60 -34.21 -3.24
C THR A 610 17.09 -34.46 -3.16
N ILE A 611 16.67 -35.69 -3.36
CA ILE A 611 15.36 -36.18 -2.92
C ILE A 611 15.58 -37.12 -1.74
N ALA A 612 15.12 -36.72 -0.56
CA ALA A 612 15.20 -37.50 0.66
C ALA A 612 13.88 -38.26 0.85
N LEU A 613 13.89 -39.56 0.55
CA LEU A 613 12.68 -40.41 0.59
C LEU A 613 12.29 -40.84 2.00
N GLY A 614 13.24 -40.87 2.93
CA GLY A 614 13.05 -41.67 4.15
C GLY A 614 12.72 -43.12 3.76
N ALA A 615 11.60 -43.65 4.23
CA ALA A 615 11.09 -44.97 3.87
C ALA A 615 10.02 -44.96 2.76
N SER A 616 9.69 -43.80 2.20
CA SER A 616 8.57 -43.62 1.27
C SER A 616 8.94 -43.84 -0.20
N THR A 617 7.93 -43.94 -1.05
CA THR A 617 8.10 -44.18 -2.49
C THR A 617 7.98 -42.89 -3.30
N LEU A 618 8.88 -42.69 -4.25
CA LEU A 618 8.73 -41.70 -5.31
C LEU A 618 8.21 -42.40 -6.58
N ALA A 619 7.10 -41.93 -7.13
CA ALA A 619 6.57 -42.36 -8.42
C ALA A 619 6.72 -41.26 -9.49
N VAL A 620 7.27 -41.62 -10.65
CA VAL A 620 7.36 -40.73 -11.83
C VAL A 620 6.47 -41.32 -12.92
N ALA A 621 5.32 -40.69 -13.19
CA ALA A 621 4.19 -41.35 -13.83
C ALA A 621 3.66 -40.68 -15.12
N GLY A 622 4.26 -39.58 -15.58
CA GLY A 622 3.83 -38.87 -16.77
C GLY A 622 4.56 -39.26 -18.05
N SER A 623 4.31 -38.48 -19.10
CA SER A 623 4.84 -38.67 -20.46
C SER A 623 6.11 -37.85 -20.74
N GLY A 624 6.54 -37.00 -19.81
CA GLY A 624 7.71 -36.13 -19.99
C GLY A 624 9.02 -36.92 -19.98
N SER A 625 9.84 -36.73 -21.01
CA SER A 625 11.20 -37.28 -21.09
C SER A 625 12.19 -36.29 -20.48
N THR A 626 12.82 -36.66 -19.37
CA THR A 626 13.58 -35.75 -18.50
C THR A 626 14.86 -36.41 -17.96
N SER A 627 15.84 -35.58 -17.58
CA SER A 627 17.08 -36.03 -16.94
C SER A 627 17.22 -35.43 -15.56
N PHE A 628 17.67 -36.24 -14.60
CA PHE A 628 17.95 -35.84 -13.24
C PHE A 628 19.38 -36.21 -12.85
N ALA A 629 20.19 -35.18 -12.55
CA ALA A 629 21.59 -35.31 -12.18
C ALA A 629 21.83 -35.28 -10.66
N GLY A 630 20.79 -35.02 -9.87
CA GLY A 630 20.87 -35.05 -8.41
C GLY A 630 20.85 -36.47 -7.84
N THR A 631 20.69 -36.55 -6.51
CA THR A 631 20.75 -37.80 -5.74
C THR A 631 19.40 -38.10 -5.10
N ILE A 632 18.87 -39.29 -5.34
CA ILE A 632 17.75 -39.85 -4.56
C ILE A 632 18.33 -40.70 -3.42
N THR A 633 17.84 -40.50 -2.19
CA THR A 633 18.38 -41.10 -0.96
C THR A 633 17.28 -41.69 -0.07
N GLY A 634 17.65 -42.57 0.86
CA GLY A 634 16.74 -43.15 1.86
C GLY A 634 16.53 -44.65 1.69
N THR A 635 15.76 -45.26 2.58
CA THR A 635 15.40 -46.68 2.50
C THR A 635 14.17 -46.95 1.63
N GLY A 636 13.52 -45.87 1.16
CA GLY A 636 12.38 -45.88 0.25
C GLY A 636 12.72 -46.27 -1.19
N GLY A 637 11.68 -46.39 -2.03
CA GLY A 637 11.78 -46.91 -3.40
C GLY A 637 11.43 -45.92 -4.51
N LEU A 638 11.69 -46.33 -5.75
CA LEU A 638 11.36 -45.58 -6.97
C LEU A 638 10.42 -46.40 -7.85
N ASN A 639 9.28 -45.83 -8.23
CA ASN A 639 8.38 -46.41 -9.24
C ASN A 639 8.40 -45.56 -10.51
N LYS A 640 8.98 -46.08 -11.58
CA LYS A 640 8.92 -45.48 -12.92
C LYS A 640 7.73 -46.07 -13.68
N SER A 641 6.74 -45.23 -13.95
CA SER A 641 5.57 -45.54 -14.77
C SER A 641 5.37 -44.43 -15.81
N GLY A 642 4.23 -44.41 -16.50
CA GLY A 642 4.00 -43.47 -17.60
C GLY A 642 4.90 -43.73 -18.81
N THR A 643 4.72 -42.99 -19.90
CA THR A 643 5.39 -43.25 -21.17
C THR A 643 6.73 -42.54 -21.35
N GLY A 644 7.06 -41.57 -20.48
CA GLY A 644 8.26 -40.75 -20.61
C GLY A 644 9.56 -41.50 -20.30
N LEU A 645 10.69 -40.92 -20.71
CA LEU A 645 12.05 -41.30 -20.26
C LEU A 645 12.38 -40.61 -18.93
N LEU A 646 12.84 -41.38 -17.95
CA LEU A 646 13.59 -40.84 -16.81
C LEU A 646 15.07 -41.24 -16.98
N ASN A 647 15.93 -40.26 -17.20
CA ASN A 647 17.37 -40.46 -17.30
C ASN A 647 18.05 -40.03 -15.99
N LEU A 648 18.54 -41.00 -15.21
CA LEU A 648 19.25 -40.76 -13.97
C LEU A 648 20.75 -40.70 -14.26
N THR A 649 21.35 -39.52 -14.19
CA THR A 649 22.79 -39.32 -14.42
C THR A 649 23.60 -39.15 -13.13
N GLY A 650 22.93 -38.86 -12.01
CA GLY A 650 23.55 -38.75 -10.69
C GLY A 650 23.77 -40.09 -10.00
N ALA A 651 24.50 -40.05 -8.87
CA ALA A 651 24.63 -41.18 -7.98
C ALA A 651 23.43 -41.23 -7.02
N ASN A 652 22.59 -42.25 -7.14
CA ASN A 652 21.41 -42.44 -6.30
C ASN A 652 21.69 -43.56 -5.30
N THR A 653 21.46 -43.28 -4.01
CA THR A 653 21.86 -44.14 -2.90
C THR A 653 20.68 -44.73 -2.14
N TYR A 654 19.45 -44.55 -2.64
CA TYR A 654 18.29 -45.19 -2.04
C TYR A 654 18.36 -46.71 -2.17
N THR A 655 17.86 -47.41 -1.15
CA THR A 655 17.98 -48.88 -1.05
C THR A 655 16.66 -49.63 -1.21
N GLY A 656 15.51 -48.95 -1.12
CA GLY A 656 14.21 -49.57 -1.37
C GLY A 656 14.00 -49.79 -2.88
N PRO A 657 13.12 -50.72 -3.28
CA PRO A 657 13.07 -51.28 -4.63
C PRO A 657 12.82 -50.23 -5.73
N THR A 658 13.44 -50.44 -6.90
CA THR A 658 13.14 -49.73 -8.15
C THR A 658 12.22 -50.59 -9.01
N SER A 659 10.99 -50.14 -9.25
CA SER A 659 10.02 -50.78 -10.14
C SER A 659 9.86 -49.97 -11.43
N ILE A 660 10.00 -50.61 -12.59
CA ILE A 660 9.79 -49.98 -13.90
C ILE A 660 8.58 -50.63 -14.55
N THR A 661 7.41 -50.02 -14.42
CA THR A 661 6.15 -50.55 -14.95
C THR A 661 5.74 -49.93 -16.29
N GLY A 662 6.35 -48.80 -16.66
CA GLY A 662 6.06 -48.08 -17.89
C GLY A 662 7.18 -47.15 -18.34
N GLY A 663 7.31 -46.96 -19.66
CA GLY A 663 8.29 -46.05 -20.26
C GLY A 663 9.73 -46.52 -20.04
N ARG A 664 10.69 -45.61 -20.17
CA ARG A 664 12.13 -45.93 -20.03
C ARG A 664 12.72 -45.33 -18.76
N LEU A 665 13.44 -46.14 -17.99
CA LEU A 665 14.41 -45.67 -17.00
C LEU A 665 15.82 -45.91 -17.58
N ALA A 666 16.54 -44.82 -17.88
CA ALA A 666 17.96 -44.91 -18.26
C ALA A 666 18.83 -44.63 -17.02
N VAL A 667 19.63 -45.60 -16.61
CA VAL A 667 20.63 -45.45 -15.55
C VAL A 667 21.96 -45.10 -16.20
N ASN A 668 22.34 -43.83 -16.12
CA ASN A 668 23.59 -43.29 -16.66
C ASN A 668 24.54 -42.77 -15.55
N GLY A 669 24.06 -42.70 -14.31
CA GLY A 669 24.87 -42.60 -13.10
C GLY A 669 24.87 -43.93 -12.36
N SER A 670 24.38 -43.93 -11.12
CA SER A 670 24.21 -45.18 -10.35
C SER A 670 22.91 -45.25 -9.57
N ILE A 671 22.46 -46.47 -9.27
CA ILE A 671 21.39 -46.76 -8.30
C ILE A 671 21.83 -47.91 -7.38
N THR A 672 21.56 -47.79 -6.07
CA THR A 672 21.94 -48.83 -5.08
C THR A 672 20.89 -49.95 -4.92
N SER A 673 19.68 -49.70 -5.39
CA SER A 673 18.51 -50.56 -5.22
C SER A 673 18.47 -51.79 -6.12
N ASP A 674 17.73 -52.81 -5.68
CA ASP A 674 17.22 -53.90 -6.54
C ASP A 674 16.20 -53.35 -7.56
N VAL A 675 16.30 -53.79 -8.81
CA VAL A 675 15.46 -53.34 -9.92
C VAL A 675 14.56 -54.46 -10.42
N THR A 676 13.28 -54.17 -10.57
CA THR A 676 12.33 -55.03 -11.30
C THR A 676 11.76 -54.28 -12.50
N VAL A 677 11.99 -54.81 -13.70
CA VAL A 677 11.35 -54.35 -14.94
C VAL A 677 10.06 -55.13 -15.12
N GLY A 678 8.91 -54.47 -15.09
CA GLY A 678 7.62 -55.07 -15.42
C GLY A 678 7.40 -55.15 -16.94
N PRO A 679 6.35 -55.86 -17.41
CA PRO A 679 6.11 -56.09 -18.84
C PRO A 679 6.03 -54.83 -19.71
N GLY A 680 5.56 -53.70 -19.16
CA GLY A 680 5.50 -52.40 -19.85
C GLY A 680 6.73 -51.51 -19.67
N GLY A 681 7.71 -51.95 -18.88
CA GLY A 681 8.91 -51.19 -18.53
C GLY A 681 10.07 -51.42 -19.49
N ASN A 682 10.92 -50.40 -19.61
CA ASN A 682 12.16 -50.44 -20.35
C ASN A 682 13.32 -49.94 -19.45
N LEU A 683 14.29 -50.80 -19.17
CA LEU A 683 15.54 -50.44 -18.48
C LEU A 683 16.63 -50.18 -19.52
N GLY A 684 17.43 -49.14 -19.36
CA GLY A 684 18.59 -48.89 -20.22
C GLY A 684 19.66 -48.02 -19.57
N GLY A 685 20.54 -47.44 -20.40
CA GLY A 685 21.64 -46.57 -19.97
C GLY A 685 22.97 -47.31 -19.81
N ALA A 686 24.04 -46.58 -19.49
CA ALA A 686 25.42 -47.06 -19.44
C ALA A 686 26.07 -46.92 -18.04
N GLY A 687 25.25 -46.82 -17.01
CA GLY A 687 25.66 -46.61 -15.61
C GLY A 687 25.84 -47.91 -14.82
N THR A 688 25.63 -47.83 -13.50
CA THR A 688 25.79 -48.96 -12.57
C THR A 688 24.58 -49.17 -11.67
N ILE A 689 24.15 -50.41 -11.55
CA ILE A 689 23.13 -50.87 -10.61
C ILE A 689 23.84 -51.73 -9.56
N PHE A 690 23.77 -51.38 -8.27
CA PHE A 690 24.40 -52.16 -7.19
C PHE A 690 23.48 -53.23 -6.57
N GLY A 691 22.21 -53.27 -6.97
CA GLY A 691 21.28 -54.34 -6.63
C GLY A 691 21.17 -55.41 -7.71
N ASN A 692 20.28 -56.37 -7.46
CA ASN A 692 19.87 -57.37 -8.43
C ASN A 692 18.90 -56.76 -9.46
N VAL A 693 18.86 -57.32 -10.67
CA VAL A 693 17.94 -56.91 -11.73
C VAL A 693 17.08 -58.10 -12.16
N VAL A 694 15.76 -57.96 -12.10
CA VAL A 694 14.80 -58.91 -12.66
C VAL A 694 14.09 -58.26 -13.84
N ASN A 695 14.33 -58.74 -15.05
CA ASN A 695 13.71 -58.24 -16.27
C ASN A 695 12.49 -59.09 -16.67
N ASN A 696 11.29 -58.54 -16.53
CA ASN A 696 10.05 -59.10 -17.09
C ASN A 696 9.51 -58.26 -18.27
N GLY A 697 10.23 -57.21 -18.67
CA GLY A 697 9.85 -56.26 -19.72
C GLY A 697 10.92 -56.19 -20.79
N THR A 698 11.47 -54.99 -21.02
CA THR A 698 12.59 -54.78 -21.94
C THR A 698 13.84 -54.29 -21.18
N ALA A 699 14.98 -54.91 -21.45
CA ALA A 699 16.29 -54.36 -21.10
C ALA A 699 17.01 -53.95 -22.40
N ALA A 700 17.43 -52.69 -22.48
CA ALA A 700 18.07 -52.05 -23.63
C ALA A 700 19.23 -51.16 -23.14
N PRO A 701 20.36 -51.75 -22.72
CA PRO A 701 21.51 -51.01 -22.18
C PRO A 701 22.11 -50.06 -23.23
N GLY A 702 22.93 -49.13 -22.78
CA GLY A 702 23.57 -48.15 -23.65
C GLY A 702 22.75 -46.88 -23.94
N ASN A 703 23.41 -45.95 -24.65
CA ASN A 703 22.86 -44.73 -25.25
C ASN A 703 23.44 -44.61 -26.68
N SER A 704 23.14 -45.58 -27.56
CA SER A 704 24.09 -46.20 -28.51
C SER A 704 24.87 -47.35 -27.83
N ILE A 705 25.75 -48.02 -28.59
CA ILE A 705 26.53 -49.16 -28.12
C ILE A 705 27.23 -48.82 -26.80
N GLY A 706 26.84 -49.50 -25.73
CA GLY A 706 27.33 -49.24 -24.37
C GLY A 706 27.14 -50.40 -23.41
N THR A 707 27.61 -50.21 -22.17
CA THR A 707 27.54 -51.23 -21.12
C THR A 707 26.79 -50.73 -19.91
N LEU A 708 25.76 -51.47 -19.48
CA LEU A 708 25.13 -51.30 -18.18
C LEU A 708 25.76 -52.29 -17.20
N ALA A 709 26.36 -51.80 -16.11
CA ALA A 709 26.92 -52.66 -15.07
C ALA A 709 25.86 -53.03 -14.04
N VAL A 710 25.74 -54.32 -13.73
CA VAL A 710 24.90 -54.88 -12.66
C VAL A 710 25.81 -55.57 -11.66
N ASN A 711 26.10 -54.87 -10.55
CA ASN A 711 26.91 -55.38 -9.44
C ASN A 711 26.08 -56.26 -8.49
N GLY A 712 25.29 -57.15 -9.08
CA GLY A 712 24.37 -58.08 -8.44
C GLY A 712 24.04 -59.20 -9.42
N SER A 713 22.99 -59.97 -9.16
CA SER A 713 22.48 -60.95 -10.12
C SER A 713 21.57 -60.30 -11.15
N TYR A 714 21.54 -60.84 -12.36
CA TYR A 714 20.59 -60.48 -13.41
C TYR A 714 19.68 -61.69 -13.66
N THR A 715 18.39 -61.45 -13.90
CA THR A 715 17.44 -62.52 -14.24
C THR A 715 16.57 -62.07 -15.39
N GLN A 716 16.70 -62.75 -16.53
CA GLN A 716 15.82 -62.57 -17.68
C GLN A 716 14.62 -63.52 -17.57
N ALA A 717 13.43 -62.99 -17.33
CA ALA A 717 12.22 -63.81 -17.25
C ALA A 717 11.81 -64.34 -18.65
N ALA A 718 11.17 -65.51 -18.71
CA ALA A 718 10.64 -66.03 -19.96
C ALA A 718 9.65 -65.04 -20.61
N GLY A 719 9.81 -64.76 -21.90
CA GLY A 719 8.96 -63.83 -22.65
C GLY A 719 9.34 -62.34 -22.54
N SER A 720 10.34 -62.00 -21.72
CA SER A 720 10.91 -60.63 -21.69
C SER A 720 11.93 -60.42 -22.81
N SER A 721 12.23 -59.16 -23.12
CA SER A 721 13.12 -58.75 -24.23
C SER A 721 14.46 -58.21 -23.74
N TYR A 722 15.52 -58.54 -24.47
CA TYR A 722 16.83 -57.92 -24.38
C TYR A 722 17.17 -57.32 -25.76
N THR A 723 17.28 -56.00 -25.84
CA THR A 723 17.50 -55.26 -27.08
C THR A 723 18.92 -54.75 -27.12
N VAL A 724 19.62 -55.00 -28.23
CA VAL A 724 21.03 -54.66 -28.40
C VAL A 724 21.26 -53.91 -29.72
N GLU A 725 21.97 -52.80 -29.64
CA GLU A 725 22.58 -52.12 -30.79
C GLU A 725 23.91 -52.83 -31.13
N THR A 726 24.22 -52.91 -32.44
CA THR A 726 25.46 -53.52 -32.94
C THR A 726 26.01 -52.72 -34.12
N ASN A 727 27.30 -52.87 -34.43
CA ASN A 727 27.91 -52.27 -35.62
C ASN A 727 28.80 -53.26 -36.40
N ALA A 728 29.27 -52.83 -37.58
CA ALA A 728 30.10 -53.64 -38.47
C ALA A 728 31.48 -53.99 -37.88
N GLN A 729 31.89 -53.28 -36.83
CA GLN A 729 33.12 -53.52 -36.08
C GLN A 729 32.94 -54.60 -35.00
N GLY A 730 31.75 -55.20 -34.88
CA GLY A 730 31.45 -56.24 -33.90
C GLY A 730 31.26 -55.71 -32.48
N GLN A 731 31.10 -54.40 -32.31
CA GLN A 731 30.75 -53.82 -31.02
C GLN A 731 29.24 -54.02 -30.80
N SER A 732 28.86 -54.33 -29.56
CA SER A 732 27.47 -54.50 -29.19
C SER A 732 27.20 -53.92 -27.80
N ASP A 733 25.95 -53.61 -27.55
CA ASP A 733 25.42 -53.40 -26.22
C ASP A 733 25.69 -54.59 -25.28
N LEU A 734 25.91 -54.29 -24.01
CA LEU A 734 26.28 -55.26 -22.97
C LEU A 734 25.59 -54.96 -21.64
N ILE A 735 25.12 -56.01 -20.96
CA ILE A 735 24.89 -55.99 -19.51
C ILE A 735 26.04 -56.75 -18.85
N ALA A 736 26.87 -56.06 -18.07
CA ALA A 736 27.98 -56.66 -17.36
C ALA A 736 27.53 -57.04 -15.93
N VAL A 737 27.38 -58.33 -15.67
CA VAL A 737 26.82 -58.87 -14.41
C VAL A 737 27.96 -59.42 -13.56
N SER A 738 28.04 -59.04 -12.28
CA SER A 738 29.02 -59.60 -11.34
C SER A 738 28.50 -60.80 -10.53
N GLY A 739 27.18 -60.95 -10.42
CA GLY A 739 26.50 -62.07 -9.76
C GLY A 739 26.10 -63.18 -10.73
N ALA A 740 25.00 -63.89 -10.42
CA ALA A 740 24.44 -64.89 -11.31
C ALA A 740 23.70 -64.22 -12.47
N PRO A 741 24.05 -64.49 -13.75
CA PRO A 741 23.37 -63.93 -14.92
C PRO A 741 22.11 -64.69 -15.34
#